data_AF-A0A7C2TER7-F1
#
_entry.id   AF-A0A7C2TER7-F1
#
_cell.length_a   1.000
_cell.length_b   1.000
_cell.length_c   1.000
_cell.angle_alpha   90.00
_cell.angle_beta   90.00
_cell.angle_gamma   90.00
#
_symmetry.space_group_name_H-M   'P 1'
#
loop_
_entity.id
_entity.type
_entity.pdbx_description
1 polymer ?
#
loop_
_entity_poly.entity_id
_entity_poly.type
_entity_poly.pdbx_seq_one_letter_code
_entity_poly.pdbx_strand_id
1 'polypeptide(L)'
;MKHHTLRPTWHVLNCTVAMIGMLVILDSQSAIGSALSDEFKGNNIAGGTPSYEFKGSFAATQEANETSGPPALVQVDLRTPGDPATLQRAGVQIYAQLVAADGREYVLVQANATQQATLRHLGLSPRLLDADSRAATYYLVRPPAVGALGQARLNLQLLSWDGRQGVARANPGQAEDLLALGFQLQRLYPNPPPPIQARTQLLPTTINPEARVQTMLGQVSVEAVYYFDGSLSGEWPVTIDGAPFTLTTRYTRTTTEIKKATRYVYEHFLTLGLPATFHTYFLPGSTDEKRNVIAEQAGLTQPERIFLITAHLDSYSENPYYLAPGADDNASGSTAVLVTADVLSQYDFGCTLRYALFTGEEQGLYGSEAYARAVASQGENVEAVLNLDMVGYDSDGDRQLELHTRRGNAADLRIANLFAEVVSTYGLDLAPVIEQDALGFSDHASFWAKGYPALLAIEDWDDHTPCYHRTCDRVGILDLAYFAAFVRAAVGTAAHLGCLLPLDGALQGKVFDAQSQASLPGALVQAAMNAAQVYTTTSGIDGSYSLALPVGTYEVSVSLPWYADYSAPGITITGGQSTALDVGLQPLPRFTVSGTVRQAGSGAPLLAIISATASPVAPVQSDPATGAYSLNLPQGVHTLQVSAEDYFPQSRQITLEADLQQDFDLEAAIANYLALVMKE
;
A
#
# COMPACT_ATOMS: atom_id res chain seq x y z
N MET A 1 -15.64 53.80 -6.20
CA MET A 1 -16.69 53.90 -7.24
C MET A 1 -16.06 53.61 -8.60
N LYS A 2 -16.57 52.55 -9.27
CA LYS A 2 -16.40 52.11 -10.68
C LYS A 2 -14.96 51.78 -11.14
N HIS A 3 -14.57 50.51 -11.10
CA HIS A 3 -14.80 49.43 -12.11
C HIS A 3 -13.99 49.61 -13.39
N HIS A 4 -13.04 48.70 -13.63
CA HIS A 4 -12.84 48.04 -14.91
C HIS A 4 -12.03 46.73 -14.72
N THR A 5 -12.69 45.61 -14.96
CA THR A 5 -12.10 44.27 -15.10
C THR A 5 -11.76 44.03 -16.56
N LEU A 6 -10.53 43.57 -16.83
CA LEU A 6 -10.07 43.10 -18.13
C LEU A 6 -9.92 41.57 -18.08
N ARG A 7 -10.47 40.89 -19.08
CA ARG A 7 -10.10 39.51 -19.49
C ARG A 7 -9.45 39.58 -20.86
N PRO A 8 -8.49 38.70 -21.19
CA PRO A 8 -8.16 38.38 -22.57
C PRO A 8 -8.62 36.97 -22.97
N THR A 9 -8.87 36.84 -24.27
CA THR A 9 -9.35 35.69 -25.05
C THR A 9 -8.22 35.06 -25.86
N TRP A 10 -8.20 33.72 -26.03
CA TRP A 10 -7.65 32.99 -27.19
C TRP A 10 -8.44 31.65 -27.32
N HIS A 11 -9.35 31.55 -28.30
CA HIS A 11 -9.24 30.84 -29.58
C HIS A 11 -9.19 29.30 -29.51
N VAL A 12 -10.36 28.71 -29.78
CA VAL A 12 -10.63 27.31 -30.12
C VAL A 12 -10.76 27.21 -31.65
N LEU A 13 -10.19 26.16 -32.26
CA LEU A 13 -10.36 25.84 -33.67
C LEU A 13 -11.65 25.04 -33.89
N ASN A 14 -12.43 25.45 -34.89
CA ASN A 14 -13.70 24.86 -35.31
C ASN A 14 -13.55 23.52 -36.07
N CYS A 15 -14.54 22.65 -35.91
CA CYS A 15 -15.17 21.94 -37.04
C CYS A 15 -16.66 21.63 -36.72
N THR A 16 -17.50 22.62 -37.03
CA THR A 16 -18.79 22.60 -37.76
C THR A 16 -19.60 21.28 -37.75
N VAL A 17 -20.76 21.23 -37.04
CA VAL A 17 -22.17 21.45 -37.51
C VAL A 17 -22.77 20.15 -38.09
N ALA A 18 -24.00 19.69 -37.83
CA ALA A 18 -25.33 20.23 -37.49
C ALA A 18 -26.21 18.98 -37.16
N MET A 19 -27.40 18.99 -36.58
CA MET A 19 -28.32 19.99 -36.03
C MET A 19 -29.53 19.22 -35.46
N ILE A 20 -30.11 19.77 -34.39
CA ILE A 20 -31.57 19.90 -34.10
C ILE A 20 -32.35 18.59 -33.80
N GLY A 21 -33.11 18.46 -32.71
CA GLY A 21 -33.43 19.38 -31.60
C GLY A 21 -34.54 18.79 -30.71
N MET A 22 -34.41 19.02 -29.39
CA MET A 22 -35.41 19.62 -28.46
C MET A 22 -36.93 19.46 -28.77
N LEU A 23 -37.89 19.30 -27.84
CA LEU A 23 -38.02 19.41 -26.38
C LEU A 23 -39.49 18.99 -26.07
N VAL A 24 -39.79 17.97 -25.23
CA VAL A 24 -40.43 18.03 -23.89
C VAL A 24 -41.98 18.10 -23.84
N ILE A 25 -42.52 17.41 -22.82
CA ILE A 25 -43.77 17.65 -22.03
C ILE A 25 -44.99 16.73 -22.25
N LEU A 26 -45.24 15.95 -21.19
CA LEU A 26 -46.48 15.49 -20.54
C LEU A 26 -47.48 14.54 -21.24
N ASP A 27 -47.65 13.40 -20.56
CA ASP A 27 -48.87 12.97 -19.87
C ASP A 27 -50.14 12.78 -20.70
N SER A 28 -50.58 11.53 -20.85
CA SER A 28 -51.91 11.11 -20.38
C SER A 28 -52.18 9.65 -20.73
N GLN A 29 -52.94 9.04 -19.82
CA GLN A 29 -53.35 7.66 -19.79
C GLN A 29 -54.37 7.26 -20.88
N SER A 30 -54.42 5.94 -21.08
CA SER A 30 -55.63 5.11 -21.22
C SER A 30 -56.45 5.14 -22.51
N ALA A 31 -56.51 3.99 -23.18
CA ALA A 31 -57.70 3.27 -23.68
C ALA A 31 -57.18 2.09 -24.52
N ILE A 32 -57.13 0.85 -24.04
CA ILE A 32 -58.21 -0.17 -23.91
C ILE A 32 -59.13 -0.27 -25.14
N GLY A 33 -59.07 -1.46 -25.78
CA GLY A 33 -60.03 -2.00 -26.76
C GLY A 33 -59.29 -2.76 -27.87
N SER A 34 -59.07 -4.09 -27.82
CA SER A 34 -60.04 -5.18 -28.11
C SER A 34 -60.82 -4.91 -29.42
N ALA A 35 -60.92 -5.77 -30.43
CA ALA A 35 -60.82 -7.21 -30.52
C ALA A 35 -60.81 -7.61 -32.03
N LEU A 36 -60.35 -8.84 -32.33
CA LEU A 36 -60.93 -9.88 -33.23
C LEU A 36 -61.59 -9.45 -34.56
N SER A 37 -61.48 -10.12 -35.71
CA SER A 37 -60.96 -11.44 -36.12
C SER A 37 -61.16 -11.56 -37.66
N ASP A 38 -60.67 -12.66 -38.25
CA ASP A 38 -61.16 -13.32 -39.49
C ASP A 38 -60.71 -12.76 -40.86
N GLU A 39 -60.44 -13.54 -41.93
CA GLU A 39 -60.38 -14.99 -42.21
C GLU A 39 -59.80 -15.23 -43.63
N PHE A 40 -59.06 -16.34 -43.78
CA PHE A 40 -58.93 -17.29 -44.91
C PHE A 40 -59.01 -16.93 -46.41
N LYS A 41 -58.07 -17.53 -47.18
CA LYS A 41 -58.22 -18.36 -48.43
C LYS A 41 -56.81 -18.86 -48.88
N GLY A 42 -56.44 -20.15 -48.86
CA GLY A 42 -56.68 -21.23 -49.87
C GLY A 42 -55.73 -21.10 -51.10
N ASN A 43 -54.87 -22.03 -51.58
CA ASN A 43 -55.00 -23.47 -51.88
C ASN A 43 -53.65 -24.14 -52.31
N ASN A 44 -53.43 -25.41 -51.91
CA ASN A 44 -52.85 -26.65 -52.56
C ASN A 44 -51.60 -26.58 -53.50
N ILE A 45 -50.68 -27.57 -53.63
CA ILE A 45 -50.80 -29.04 -53.81
C ILE A 45 -49.49 -29.82 -53.45
N ALA A 46 -49.67 -30.91 -52.66
CA ALA A 46 -49.07 -32.27 -52.57
C ALA A 46 -47.56 -32.63 -52.71
N GLY A 47 -47.09 -33.46 -51.74
CA GLY A 47 -46.02 -34.46 -51.96
C GLY A 47 -45.37 -35.11 -50.71
N GLY A 48 -46.03 -36.09 -50.06
CA GLY A 48 -45.40 -37.26 -49.39
C GLY A 48 -44.80 -37.17 -47.95
N THR A 49 -45.44 -37.82 -46.98
CA THR A 49 -44.98 -38.09 -45.58
C THR A 49 -44.86 -39.61 -45.33
N PRO A 50 -44.04 -40.10 -44.36
CA PRO A 50 -44.36 -40.08 -42.91
C PRO A 50 -43.16 -39.68 -42.02
N SER A 51 -43.26 -38.62 -41.21
CA SER A 51 -43.76 -38.58 -39.82
C SER A 51 -42.82 -39.21 -38.77
N TYR A 52 -42.08 -38.36 -38.06
CA TYR A 52 -42.01 -38.38 -36.59
C TYR A 52 -42.02 -36.92 -36.12
N GLU A 53 -43.02 -36.60 -35.29
CA GLU A 53 -43.31 -35.27 -34.76
C GLU A 53 -42.24 -34.80 -33.76
N PHE A 54 -41.75 -33.58 -33.94
CA PHE A 54 -41.34 -32.70 -32.84
C PHE A 54 -42.08 -31.38 -33.03
N LYS A 55 -43.21 -31.22 -32.31
CA LYS A 55 -43.90 -29.94 -32.16
C LYS A 55 -43.57 -29.40 -30.76
N GLY A 56 -43.05 -28.19 -30.71
CA GLY A 56 -42.82 -27.48 -29.44
C GLY A 56 -42.08 -26.17 -29.68
N SER A 57 -42.83 -25.17 -30.12
CA SER A 57 -42.44 -23.77 -30.27
C SER A 57 -41.80 -23.16 -29.02
N PHE A 58 -40.79 -22.33 -29.23
CA PHE A 58 -40.30 -21.35 -28.25
C PHE A 58 -41.43 -20.37 -27.91
N ALA A 59 -42.13 -20.65 -26.82
CA ALA A 59 -42.85 -19.66 -26.03
C ALA A 59 -41.98 -19.33 -24.82
N ALA A 60 -41.72 -18.05 -24.60
CA ALA A 60 -41.06 -17.55 -23.41
C ALA A 60 -41.89 -17.96 -22.18
N THR A 61 -41.40 -18.93 -21.41
CA THR A 61 -41.99 -19.34 -20.14
C THR A 61 -41.51 -18.40 -19.05
N GLN A 62 -42.31 -17.38 -18.78
CA GLN A 62 -42.38 -16.72 -17.48
C GLN A 62 -43.20 -17.61 -16.52
N GLU A 63 -42.83 -18.89 -16.38
CA GLU A 63 -43.56 -19.90 -15.59
C GLU A 63 -42.63 -20.95 -14.92
N ALA A 64 -41.42 -20.53 -14.49
CA ALA A 64 -40.48 -21.43 -13.80
C ALA A 64 -40.09 -20.99 -12.38
N ASN A 65 -40.82 -20.06 -11.75
CA ASN A 65 -40.38 -19.46 -10.47
C ASN A 65 -41.26 -19.75 -9.25
N GLU A 66 -42.31 -20.56 -9.34
CA GLU A 66 -43.23 -20.82 -8.20
C GLU A 66 -43.15 -22.24 -7.61
N THR A 67 -42.38 -23.18 -8.18
CA THR A 67 -42.33 -24.58 -7.72
C THR A 67 -41.04 -25.00 -6.99
N SER A 68 -40.04 -24.13 -6.86
CA SER A 68 -38.73 -24.49 -6.27
C SER A 68 -38.58 -24.17 -4.77
N GLY A 69 -39.55 -23.48 -4.16
CA GLY A 69 -39.45 -22.97 -2.79
C GLY A 69 -38.40 -21.85 -2.64
N PRO A 70 -38.40 -21.09 -1.53
CA PRO A 70 -37.37 -20.10 -1.29
C PRO A 70 -35.98 -20.76 -1.18
N PRO A 71 -34.90 -20.04 -1.55
CA PRO A 71 -33.55 -20.52 -1.32
C PRO A 71 -33.32 -20.69 0.19
N ALA A 72 -32.85 -21.86 0.59
CA ALA A 72 -32.60 -22.22 1.98
C ALA A 72 -31.10 -22.27 2.29
N LEU A 73 -30.72 -22.02 3.55
CA LEU A 73 -29.38 -22.34 4.04
C LEU A 73 -29.32 -23.81 4.40
N VAL A 74 -28.36 -24.51 3.81
CA VAL A 74 -28.21 -25.96 3.91
C VAL A 74 -26.77 -26.31 4.24
N GLN A 75 -26.56 -27.18 5.22
CA GLN A 75 -25.28 -27.82 5.47
C GLN A 75 -25.18 -29.11 4.64
N VAL A 76 -24.04 -29.35 3.99
CA VAL A 76 -23.76 -30.59 3.25
C VAL A 76 -22.43 -31.14 3.69
N ASP A 77 -22.43 -32.32 4.30
CA ASP A 77 -21.19 -33.00 4.70
C ASP A 77 -20.41 -33.46 3.45
N LEU A 78 -19.10 -33.20 3.42
CA LEU A 78 -18.18 -33.64 2.38
C LEU A 78 -17.64 -35.04 2.74
N ARG A 79 -17.54 -35.92 1.76
CA ARG A 79 -17.09 -37.31 1.91
C ARG A 79 -15.77 -37.56 1.21
N THR A 80 -15.51 -36.81 0.13
CA THR A 80 -14.31 -36.92 -0.69
C THR A 80 -13.81 -35.53 -1.12
N PRO A 81 -12.51 -35.38 -1.44
CA PRO A 81 -11.97 -34.13 -1.99
C PRO A 81 -12.63 -33.67 -3.31
N GLY A 82 -13.39 -34.55 -4.00
CA GLY A 82 -14.10 -34.21 -5.24
C GLY A 82 -15.54 -33.69 -5.05
N ASP A 83 -16.07 -33.69 -3.82
CA ASP A 83 -17.43 -33.23 -3.54
C ASP A 83 -17.63 -31.71 -3.78
N PRO A 84 -16.65 -30.79 -3.51
CA PRO A 84 -16.76 -29.37 -3.87
C PRO A 84 -17.03 -29.13 -5.37
N ALA A 85 -16.34 -29.85 -6.26
CA ALA A 85 -16.58 -29.77 -7.70
C ALA A 85 -17.98 -30.30 -8.10
N THR A 86 -18.54 -31.21 -7.30
CA THR A 86 -19.89 -31.76 -7.49
C THR A 86 -20.96 -30.75 -7.06
N LEU A 87 -20.71 -30.00 -5.98
CA LEU A 87 -21.56 -28.88 -5.54
C LEU A 87 -21.58 -27.76 -6.59
N GLN A 88 -20.42 -27.41 -7.16
CA GLN A 88 -20.35 -26.41 -8.23
C GLN A 88 -21.15 -26.83 -9.47
N ARG A 89 -21.06 -28.10 -9.88
CA ARG A 89 -21.88 -28.66 -10.99
C ARG A 89 -23.37 -28.66 -10.70
N ALA A 90 -23.78 -28.76 -9.43
CA ALA A 90 -25.18 -28.66 -9.00
C ALA A 90 -25.70 -27.21 -8.99
N GLY A 91 -24.85 -26.21 -9.29
CA GLY A 91 -25.23 -24.81 -9.37
C GLY A 91 -25.68 -24.22 -8.03
N VAL A 92 -25.25 -24.80 -6.90
CA VAL A 92 -25.53 -24.25 -5.56
C VAL A 92 -24.51 -23.18 -5.20
N GLN A 93 -24.96 -22.13 -4.52
CA GLN A 93 -24.05 -21.09 -4.02
C GLN A 93 -23.43 -21.55 -2.71
N ILE A 94 -22.10 -21.54 -2.60
CA ILE A 94 -21.39 -21.92 -1.38
C ILE A 94 -21.16 -20.66 -0.54
N TYR A 95 -21.47 -20.74 0.76
CA TYR A 95 -21.18 -19.71 1.76
C TYR A 95 -19.82 -19.95 2.44
N ALA A 96 -19.54 -21.21 2.81
CA ALA A 96 -18.30 -21.59 3.47
C ALA A 96 -18.03 -23.09 3.32
N GLN A 97 -16.76 -23.49 3.44
CA GLN A 97 -16.31 -24.86 3.65
C GLN A 97 -15.61 -24.91 5.01
N LEU A 98 -16.04 -25.83 5.88
CA LEU A 98 -15.74 -25.82 7.31
C LEU A 98 -15.36 -27.23 7.80
N VAL A 99 -14.62 -27.28 8.90
CA VAL A 99 -14.26 -28.51 9.61
C VAL A 99 -14.81 -28.47 11.03
N ALA A 100 -15.66 -29.43 11.36
CA ALA A 100 -16.20 -29.61 12.70
C ALA A 100 -15.12 -30.10 13.68
N ALA A 101 -15.36 -29.97 14.99
CA ALA A 101 -14.39 -30.40 16.01
C ALA A 101 -14.08 -31.91 15.99
N ASP A 102 -14.96 -32.72 15.40
CA ASP A 102 -14.77 -34.16 15.19
C ASP A 102 -13.99 -34.49 13.91
N GLY A 103 -13.51 -33.48 13.18
CA GLY A 103 -12.79 -33.63 11.91
C GLY A 103 -13.68 -33.81 10.69
N ARG A 104 -15.01 -33.80 10.81
CA ARG A 104 -15.90 -33.83 9.63
C ARG A 104 -15.83 -32.53 8.84
N GLU A 105 -15.65 -32.66 7.54
CA GLU A 105 -15.75 -31.56 6.61
C GLU A 105 -17.18 -31.36 6.13
N TYR A 106 -17.63 -30.12 6.01
CA TYR A 106 -18.94 -29.78 5.48
C TYR A 106 -18.92 -28.42 4.79
N VAL A 107 -19.89 -28.19 3.91
CA VAL A 107 -20.12 -26.87 3.30
C VAL A 107 -21.46 -26.30 3.75
N LEU A 108 -21.52 -24.98 3.82
CA LEU A 108 -22.77 -24.24 3.90
C LEU A 108 -23.13 -23.76 2.49
N VAL A 109 -24.33 -24.06 2.03
CA VAL A 109 -24.80 -23.69 0.69
C VAL A 109 -26.18 -23.05 0.72
N GLN A 110 -26.43 -22.17 -0.24
CA GLN A 110 -27.75 -21.75 -0.61
C GLN A 110 -28.33 -22.74 -1.63
N ALA A 111 -29.40 -23.44 -1.26
CA ALA A 111 -30.05 -24.40 -2.14
C ALA A 111 -31.57 -24.38 -1.99
N ASN A 112 -32.29 -24.20 -3.10
CA ASN A 112 -33.74 -24.39 -3.15
C ASN A 112 -34.10 -25.89 -3.09
N ALA A 113 -35.40 -26.22 -3.01
CA ALA A 113 -35.84 -27.61 -2.83
C ALA A 113 -35.37 -28.54 -3.96
N THR A 114 -35.38 -28.04 -5.20
CA THR A 114 -34.89 -28.77 -6.39
C THR A 114 -33.40 -29.05 -6.30
N GLN A 115 -32.59 -28.04 -5.92
CA GLN A 115 -31.16 -28.19 -5.75
C GLN A 115 -30.82 -29.17 -4.61
N GLN A 116 -31.55 -29.12 -3.50
CA GLN A 116 -31.39 -30.11 -2.41
C GLN A 116 -31.70 -31.53 -2.87
N ALA A 117 -32.72 -31.74 -3.71
CA ALA A 117 -33.01 -33.04 -4.30
C ALA A 117 -31.87 -33.49 -5.23
N THR A 118 -31.33 -32.60 -6.06
CA THR A 118 -30.15 -32.87 -6.90
C THR A 118 -28.95 -33.31 -6.05
N LEU A 119 -28.66 -32.62 -4.94
CA LEU A 119 -27.58 -33.02 -4.03
C LEU A 119 -27.78 -34.43 -3.47
N ARG A 120 -29.01 -34.79 -3.07
CA ARG A 120 -29.34 -36.16 -2.62
C ARG A 120 -29.12 -37.19 -3.72
N HIS A 121 -29.51 -36.89 -4.97
CA HIS A 121 -29.26 -37.77 -6.12
C HIS A 121 -27.77 -37.96 -6.43
N LEU A 122 -26.93 -36.97 -6.11
CA LEU A 122 -25.47 -37.05 -6.19
C LEU A 122 -24.84 -37.75 -4.96
N GLY A 123 -25.67 -38.29 -4.07
CA GLY A 123 -25.26 -39.04 -2.88
C GLY A 123 -24.82 -38.16 -1.69
N LEU A 124 -24.96 -36.84 -1.80
CA LEU A 124 -24.68 -35.91 -0.71
C LEU A 124 -25.88 -35.84 0.26
N SER A 125 -25.61 -35.50 1.52
CA SER A 125 -26.65 -35.44 2.58
C SER A 125 -26.90 -33.99 3.00
N PRO A 126 -27.79 -33.25 2.31
CA PRO A 126 -28.13 -31.88 2.70
C PRO A 126 -29.01 -31.85 3.95
N ARG A 127 -28.55 -31.13 4.98
CA ARG A 127 -29.25 -30.80 6.22
C ARG A 127 -29.73 -29.35 6.16
N LEU A 128 -31.04 -29.14 6.24
CA LEU A 128 -31.64 -27.82 6.30
C LEU A 128 -31.25 -27.10 7.61
N LEU A 129 -30.74 -25.86 7.50
CA LEU A 129 -30.43 -25.00 8.65
C LEU A 129 -31.42 -23.83 8.76
N ASP A 130 -31.77 -23.19 7.64
CA ASP A 130 -32.76 -22.12 7.56
C ASP A 130 -33.60 -22.27 6.29
N ALA A 131 -34.91 -22.25 6.42
CA ALA A 131 -35.84 -22.49 5.32
C ALA A 131 -35.95 -21.31 4.33
N ASP A 132 -35.57 -20.09 4.72
CA ASP A 132 -35.59 -18.93 3.84
C ASP A 132 -34.42 -17.97 4.12
N SER A 133 -33.50 -17.92 3.16
CA SER A 133 -32.26 -17.15 3.22
C SER A 133 -32.30 -15.80 2.49
N ARG A 134 -33.42 -15.41 1.85
CA ARG A 134 -33.48 -14.23 0.95
C ARG A 134 -33.19 -12.87 1.62
N ALA A 135 -33.35 -12.78 2.94
CA ALA A 135 -33.08 -11.57 3.72
C ALA A 135 -32.26 -11.88 4.99
N ALA A 136 -31.61 -13.05 5.02
CA ALA A 136 -30.81 -13.46 6.16
C ALA A 136 -29.36 -13.00 5.97
N THR A 137 -28.74 -12.53 7.06
CA THR A 137 -27.29 -12.47 7.16
C THR A 137 -26.87 -13.56 8.12
N TYR A 138 -25.94 -14.40 7.68
CA TYR A 138 -25.41 -15.49 8.49
C TYR A 138 -24.00 -15.15 8.96
N TYR A 139 -23.64 -15.66 10.13
CA TYR A 139 -22.33 -15.51 10.73
C TYR A 139 -21.82 -16.86 11.21
N LEU A 140 -20.52 -17.09 11.09
CA LEU A 140 -19.83 -18.03 11.96
C LEU A 140 -19.56 -17.32 13.27
N VAL A 141 -19.80 -18.02 14.36
CA VAL A 141 -19.72 -17.47 15.72
C VAL A 141 -18.82 -18.36 16.55
N ARG A 142 -17.75 -17.80 17.12
CA ARG A 142 -16.98 -18.44 18.19
C ARG A 142 -17.15 -17.68 19.50
N PRO A 143 -17.55 -18.38 20.58
CA PRO A 143 -17.71 -17.75 21.88
C PRO A 143 -16.35 -17.53 22.56
N PRO A 144 -16.18 -16.49 23.39
CA PRO A 144 -14.94 -16.27 24.16
C PRO A 144 -14.67 -17.37 25.19
N ALA A 145 -15.72 -18.07 25.61
CA ALA A 145 -15.63 -19.29 26.40
C ALA A 145 -16.84 -20.17 26.09
N VAL A 146 -16.71 -21.50 26.22
CA VAL A 146 -17.81 -22.45 25.94
C VAL A 146 -19.10 -22.11 26.71
N GLY A 147 -18.99 -21.55 27.92
CA GLY A 147 -20.13 -21.10 28.73
C GLY A 147 -20.89 -19.88 28.18
N ALA A 148 -20.26 -19.06 27.32
CA ALA A 148 -20.88 -17.90 26.71
C ALA A 148 -21.90 -18.26 25.62
N LEU A 149 -21.91 -19.49 25.11
CA LEU A 149 -22.90 -19.94 24.11
C LEU A 149 -24.37 -19.73 24.54
N GLY A 150 -24.64 -19.72 25.85
CA GLY A 150 -25.96 -19.36 26.37
C GLY A 150 -26.38 -17.93 26.03
N GLN A 151 -25.45 -16.97 26.03
CA GLN A 151 -25.70 -15.58 25.67
C GLN A 151 -25.87 -15.40 24.15
N ALA A 152 -25.05 -16.07 23.33
CA ALA A 152 -25.25 -16.08 21.88
C ALA A 152 -26.62 -16.63 21.48
N ARG A 153 -27.14 -17.66 22.18
CA ARG A 153 -28.49 -18.20 21.93
C ARG A 153 -29.62 -17.24 22.30
N LEU A 154 -29.38 -16.28 23.19
CA LEU A 154 -30.36 -15.27 23.59
C LEU A 154 -30.38 -14.09 22.60
N ASN A 155 -29.21 -13.73 22.06
CA ASN A 155 -29.07 -12.57 21.17
C ASN A 155 -29.17 -12.92 19.68
N LEU A 156 -28.77 -14.14 19.27
CA LEU A 156 -28.82 -14.62 17.89
C LEU A 156 -29.66 -15.89 17.73
N GLN A 157 -30.19 -16.08 16.51
CA GLN A 157 -30.74 -17.37 16.11
C GLN A 157 -29.60 -18.32 15.72
N LEU A 158 -29.04 -19.04 16.69
CA LEU A 158 -28.04 -20.09 16.46
C LEU A 158 -28.68 -21.28 15.72
N LEU A 159 -28.22 -21.57 14.50
CA LEU A 159 -28.75 -22.59 13.60
C LEU A 159 -28.01 -23.92 13.72
N SER A 160 -26.70 -23.88 13.98
CA SER A 160 -25.89 -25.07 14.21
C SER A 160 -24.71 -24.78 15.14
N TRP A 161 -24.15 -25.85 15.72
CA TRP A 161 -22.92 -25.85 16.50
C TRP A 161 -22.17 -27.13 16.17
N ASP A 162 -20.89 -27.03 15.81
CA ASP A 162 -20.08 -28.16 15.36
C ASP A 162 -18.97 -28.57 16.35
N GLY A 163 -19.01 -28.00 17.56
CA GLY A 163 -18.00 -28.22 18.60
C GLY A 163 -16.85 -27.22 18.59
N ARG A 164 -16.63 -26.53 17.46
CA ARG A 164 -15.59 -25.50 17.29
C ARG A 164 -16.22 -24.11 17.09
N GLN A 165 -17.31 -24.04 16.33
CA GLN A 165 -18.01 -22.82 15.98
C GLN A 165 -19.49 -23.06 15.69
N GLY A 166 -20.26 -21.96 15.70
CA GLY A 166 -21.69 -21.97 15.41
C GLY A 166 -22.03 -21.23 14.13
N VAL A 167 -23.10 -21.65 13.46
CA VAL A 167 -23.72 -20.86 12.37
C VAL A 167 -24.92 -20.15 12.97
N ALA A 168 -24.98 -18.83 12.85
CA ALA A 168 -26.07 -18.04 13.39
C ALA A 168 -26.66 -17.10 12.34
N ARG A 169 -27.95 -16.84 12.44
CA ARG A 169 -28.63 -15.75 11.73
C ARG A 169 -28.71 -14.53 12.63
N ALA A 170 -28.26 -13.39 12.13
CA ALA A 170 -28.23 -12.13 12.87
C ALA A 170 -28.48 -10.94 11.95
N ASN A 171 -29.08 -9.87 12.48
CA ASN A 171 -29.00 -8.56 11.86
C ASN A 171 -27.71 -7.84 12.31
N PRO A 172 -27.27 -6.74 11.64
CA PRO A 172 -26.03 -6.06 11.98
C PRO A 172 -25.94 -5.57 13.44
N GLY A 173 -27.02 -5.04 14.02
CA GLY A 173 -27.02 -4.58 15.41
C GLY A 173 -26.83 -5.74 16.41
N GLN A 174 -27.44 -6.89 16.15
CA GLN A 174 -27.25 -8.09 16.98
C GLN A 174 -25.83 -8.66 16.88
N ALA A 175 -25.16 -8.48 15.75
CA ALA A 175 -23.75 -8.86 15.60
C ALA A 175 -22.86 -7.91 16.42
N GLU A 176 -23.09 -6.60 16.35
CA GLU A 176 -22.39 -5.59 17.15
C GLU A 176 -22.54 -5.86 18.66
N ASP A 177 -23.74 -6.20 19.13
CA ASP A 177 -23.98 -6.54 20.54
C ASP A 177 -23.16 -7.74 21.03
N LEU A 178 -22.84 -8.69 20.15
CA LEU A 178 -22.04 -9.86 20.49
C LEU A 178 -20.53 -9.60 20.40
N LEU A 179 -20.09 -8.79 19.44
CA LEU A 179 -18.70 -8.30 19.42
C LEU A 179 -18.39 -7.60 20.75
N ALA A 180 -19.30 -6.75 21.24
CA ALA A 180 -19.18 -6.09 22.55
C ALA A 180 -19.14 -7.07 23.75
N LEU A 181 -19.54 -8.32 23.56
CA LEU A 181 -19.46 -9.40 24.56
C LEU A 181 -18.26 -10.33 24.34
N GLY A 182 -17.35 -10.00 23.42
CA GLY A 182 -16.13 -10.75 23.12
C GLY A 182 -16.33 -11.97 22.22
N PHE A 183 -17.44 -12.04 21.47
CA PHE A 183 -17.61 -13.11 20.47
C PHE A 183 -16.83 -12.78 19.20
N GLN A 184 -16.17 -13.78 18.62
CA GLN A 184 -15.63 -13.67 17.27
C GLN A 184 -16.73 -13.97 16.25
N LEU A 185 -16.96 -13.06 15.30
CA LEU A 185 -17.98 -13.19 14.27
C LEU A 185 -17.38 -13.07 12.87
N GLN A 186 -17.53 -14.10 12.05
CA GLN A 186 -17.23 -14.01 10.62
C GLN A 186 -18.53 -13.98 9.83
N ARG A 187 -18.80 -12.89 9.12
CA ARG A 187 -19.98 -12.80 8.24
C ARG A 187 -19.83 -13.78 7.07
N LEU A 188 -20.87 -14.56 6.83
CA LEU A 188 -20.94 -15.51 5.73
C LEU A 188 -21.55 -14.84 4.49
N TYR A 189 -20.79 -14.87 3.41
CA TYR A 189 -21.20 -14.30 2.13
C TYR A 189 -21.37 -15.40 1.09
N PRO A 190 -22.42 -15.34 0.27
CA PRO A 190 -22.57 -16.29 -0.83
C PRO A 190 -21.52 -15.96 -1.90
N ASN A 191 -20.56 -16.86 -2.16
CA ASN A 191 -19.69 -16.80 -3.33
C ASN A 191 -19.35 -18.21 -3.82
N PRO A 192 -19.75 -18.59 -5.05
CA PRO A 192 -18.89 -19.42 -5.88
C PRO A 192 -17.83 -18.52 -6.53
N PRO A 193 -16.53 -18.85 -6.45
CA PRO A 193 -15.51 -18.13 -7.19
C PRO A 193 -15.71 -18.40 -8.71
N PRO A 194 -15.41 -17.44 -9.62
CA PRO A 194 -14.96 -17.85 -10.95
C PRO A 194 -13.70 -18.69 -10.75
N PRO A 195 -13.40 -19.69 -11.60
CA PRO A 195 -12.08 -20.29 -11.57
C PRO A 195 -11.09 -19.18 -11.83
N ILE A 196 -10.42 -18.70 -10.78
CA ILE A 196 -9.16 -18.00 -10.93
C ILE A 196 -8.32 -19.02 -11.67
N GLN A 197 -7.98 -18.70 -12.92
CA GLN A 197 -6.92 -19.41 -13.59
C GLN A 197 -5.80 -19.43 -12.58
N ALA A 198 -5.46 -20.62 -12.05
CA ALA A 198 -4.29 -20.81 -11.26
C ALA A 198 -3.14 -20.36 -12.15
N ARG A 199 -2.84 -19.07 -12.13
CA ARG A 199 -1.67 -18.49 -12.75
C ARG A 199 -0.59 -18.80 -11.74
N THR A 200 -0.22 -20.08 -11.73
CA THR A 200 0.94 -20.63 -11.05
C THR A 200 2.18 -19.99 -11.69
N GLN A 201 2.42 -18.73 -11.40
CA GLN A 201 3.77 -18.24 -11.25
C GLN A 201 4.06 -18.28 -9.76
N LEU A 202 4.97 -19.16 -9.42
CA LEU A 202 5.32 -19.50 -8.06
C LEU A 202 6.05 -18.29 -7.46
N LEU A 203 5.35 -17.50 -6.63
CA LEU A 203 5.65 -17.55 -5.21
C LEU A 203 7.10 -17.97 -4.89
N PRO A 204 8.16 -17.12 -4.80
CA PRO A 204 9.41 -17.44 -4.10
C PRO A 204 10.12 -18.80 -4.32
N THR A 205 9.58 -19.94 -3.89
CA THR A 205 10.22 -21.25 -3.59
C THR A 205 11.46 -21.23 -2.67
N THR A 206 12.40 -20.30 -2.80
CA THR A 206 13.57 -20.14 -1.92
C THR A 206 13.99 -18.67 -1.86
N ILE A 207 14.24 -18.16 -0.66
CA ILE A 207 14.86 -16.84 -0.45
C ILE A 207 16.38 -16.99 -0.36
N ASN A 208 17.10 -16.19 -1.15
CA ASN A 208 18.52 -15.94 -0.91
C ASN A 208 18.68 -14.60 -0.19
N PRO A 209 19.54 -14.49 0.83
CA PRO A 209 19.84 -13.20 1.44
C PRO A 209 20.29 -12.19 0.39
N GLU A 210 19.58 -11.07 0.32
CA GLU A 210 19.91 -9.96 -0.58
C GLU A 210 20.30 -8.71 0.20
N ALA A 211 21.45 -8.12 -0.16
CA ALA A 211 21.99 -6.94 0.52
C ALA A 211 21.04 -5.73 0.47
N ARG A 212 20.31 -5.52 -0.64
CA ARG A 212 19.31 -4.45 -0.74
C ARG A 212 18.18 -4.63 0.25
N VAL A 213 17.67 -5.86 0.41
CA VAL A 213 16.64 -6.17 1.41
C VAL A 213 17.20 -5.96 2.82
N GLN A 214 18.43 -6.39 3.11
CA GLN A 214 19.06 -6.10 4.42
C GLN A 214 19.10 -4.58 4.72
N THR A 215 19.41 -3.75 3.72
CA THR A 215 19.36 -2.28 3.84
C THR A 215 17.94 -1.78 4.10
N MET A 216 16.92 -2.31 3.40
CA MET A 216 15.51 -1.99 3.64
C MET A 216 15.12 -2.30 5.10
N LEU A 217 15.45 -3.50 5.60
CA LEU A 217 15.16 -3.91 6.97
C LEU A 217 15.83 -3.02 8.02
N GLY A 218 17.04 -2.52 7.73
CA GLY A 218 17.78 -1.60 8.59
C GLY A 218 17.17 -0.21 8.73
N GLN A 219 16.23 0.17 7.85
CA GLN A 219 15.50 1.45 7.94
C GLN A 219 14.34 1.41 8.95
N VAL A 220 13.84 0.21 9.28
CA VAL A 220 12.77 0.04 10.26
C VAL A 220 13.34 0.15 11.67
N SER A 221 12.76 1.05 12.47
CA SER A 221 13.21 1.34 13.84
C SER A 221 12.06 1.30 14.85
N VAL A 222 12.42 1.14 16.12
CA VAL A 222 11.46 1.20 17.25
C VAL A 222 10.82 2.58 17.32
N GLU A 223 11.59 3.62 17.04
CA GLU A 223 11.14 5.00 17.02
C GLU A 223 10.11 5.25 15.92
N ALA A 224 10.31 4.66 14.74
CA ALA A 224 9.36 4.77 13.63
C ALA A 224 8.02 4.13 13.99
N VAL A 225 8.03 2.88 14.47
CA VAL A 225 6.78 2.18 14.81
C VAL A 225 6.05 2.84 15.99
N TYR A 226 6.79 3.29 17.01
CA TYR A 226 6.24 4.09 18.11
C TYR A 226 5.57 5.37 17.61
N TYR A 227 6.25 6.11 16.72
CA TYR A 227 5.75 7.38 16.19
C TYR A 227 4.51 7.23 15.31
N PHE A 228 4.49 6.27 14.39
CA PHE A 228 3.34 6.05 13.53
C PHE A 228 2.15 5.48 14.29
N ASP A 229 2.38 4.58 15.24
CA ASP A 229 1.30 4.01 16.02
C ASP A 229 0.62 5.08 16.88
N GLY A 230 1.39 5.81 17.70
CA GLY A 230 0.81 6.87 18.55
C GLY A 230 0.22 8.04 17.77
N SER A 231 0.62 8.22 16.51
CA SER A 231 -0.03 9.14 15.57
C SER A 231 -1.45 8.69 15.23
N LEU A 232 -1.60 7.40 14.90
CA LEU A 232 -2.89 6.80 14.56
C LEU A 232 -3.77 6.60 15.79
N SER A 233 -3.21 6.17 16.93
CA SER A 233 -3.90 5.93 18.20
C SER A 233 -4.13 7.18 19.05
N GLY A 234 -3.65 8.34 18.60
CA GLY A 234 -4.02 9.63 19.19
C GLY A 234 -3.27 10.00 20.46
N GLU A 235 -2.10 9.38 20.70
CA GLU A 235 -1.20 9.77 21.79
C GLU A 235 -0.60 11.17 21.56
N TRP A 236 -0.48 11.60 20.30
CA TRP A 236 -0.10 12.96 19.93
C TRP A 236 -0.85 13.47 18.69
N PRO A 237 -0.89 14.80 18.49
CA PRO A 237 -1.47 15.37 17.27
C PRO A 237 -0.62 15.08 16.02
N VAL A 238 -1.30 14.86 14.90
CA VAL A 238 -0.73 14.76 13.56
C VAL A 238 -1.14 15.96 12.70
N THR A 239 -0.38 16.27 11.65
CA THR A 239 -0.78 17.30 10.67
C THR A 239 -1.73 16.67 9.65
N ILE A 240 -2.93 17.23 9.50
CA ILE A 240 -3.93 16.83 8.50
C ILE A 240 -4.49 18.08 7.83
N ASP A 241 -4.41 18.15 6.50
CA ASP A 241 -4.75 19.36 5.73
C ASP A 241 -3.97 20.61 6.19
N GLY A 242 -2.72 20.41 6.65
CA GLY A 242 -1.85 21.49 7.13
C GLY A 242 -2.15 22.00 8.54
N ALA A 243 -3.06 21.37 9.29
CA ALA A 243 -3.40 21.74 10.66
C ALA A 243 -3.23 20.56 11.64
N PRO A 244 -2.84 20.80 12.91
CA PRO A 244 -2.75 19.74 13.90
C PRO A 244 -4.13 19.17 14.25
N PHE A 245 -4.22 17.84 14.37
CA PHE A 245 -5.42 17.11 14.75
C PHE A 245 -5.02 15.86 15.55
N THR A 246 -5.71 15.57 16.65
CA THR A 246 -5.52 14.33 17.44
C THR A 246 -6.66 13.37 17.15
N LEU A 247 -6.33 12.16 16.68
CA LEU A 247 -7.30 11.11 16.39
C LEU A 247 -7.72 10.41 17.69
N THR A 248 -8.83 10.81 18.30
CA THR A 248 -9.31 10.14 19.54
C THR A 248 -10.01 8.80 19.27
N THR A 249 -10.43 8.57 18.03
CA THR A 249 -11.03 7.33 17.55
C THR A 249 -10.84 7.25 16.04
N ARG A 250 -10.76 6.04 15.49
CA ARG A 250 -10.85 5.78 14.04
C ARG A 250 -12.11 4.97 13.71
N TYR A 251 -13.10 4.94 14.60
CA TYR A 251 -14.34 4.19 14.40
C TYR A 251 -15.09 4.62 13.14
N THR A 252 -15.35 3.67 12.24
CA THR A 252 -15.89 3.95 10.90
C THR A 252 -17.22 4.68 10.90
N ARG A 253 -18.08 4.47 11.91
CA ARG A 253 -19.39 5.14 11.97
C ARG A 253 -19.29 6.61 12.39
N THR A 254 -18.13 7.09 12.85
CA THR A 254 -17.89 8.53 13.00
C THR A 254 -17.93 9.24 11.65
N THR A 255 -18.09 10.56 11.65
CA THR A 255 -18.10 11.35 10.42
C THR A 255 -16.79 12.09 10.24
N THR A 256 -16.32 12.81 11.25
CA THR A 256 -15.14 13.67 11.14
C THR A 256 -13.86 12.86 11.34
N GLU A 257 -13.84 12.04 12.37
CA GLU A 257 -12.67 11.34 12.88
C GLU A 257 -12.14 10.32 11.87
N ILE A 258 -13.01 9.44 11.35
CA ILE A 258 -12.61 8.50 10.28
C ILE A 258 -12.20 9.20 8.97
N LYS A 259 -12.84 10.33 8.61
CA LYS A 259 -12.44 11.12 7.43
C LYS A 259 -11.08 11.77 7.64
N LYS A 260 -10.74 12.18 8.88
CA LYS A 260 -9.43 12.67 9.25
C LYS A 260 -8.38 11.55 9.24
N ALA A 261 -8.67 10.38 9.80
CA ALA A 261 -7.77 9.23 9.77
C ALA A 261 -7.43 8.82 8.33
N THR A 262 -8.45 8.65 7.47
CA THR A 262 -8.23 8.33 6.05
C THR A 262 -7.50 9.45 5.30
N ARG A 263 -7.72 10.71 5.66
CA ARG A 263 -6.98 11.85 5.07
C ARG A 263 -5.51 11.84 5.48
N TYR A 264 -5.19 11.57 6.74
CA TYR A 264 -3.83 11.51 7.25
C TYR A 264 -2.98 10.51 6.46
N VAL A 265 -3.46 9.27 6.33
CA VAL A 265 -2.71 8.22 5.61
C VAL A 265 -2.66 8.48 4.10
N TYR A 266 -3.71 9.06 3.52
CA TYR A 266 -3.70 9.51 2.13
C TYR A 266 -2.63 10.58 1.88
N GLU A 267 -2.54 11.60 2.74
CA GLU A 267 -1.53 12.65 2.63
C GLU A 267 -0.12 12.08 2.79
N HIS A 268 0.08 11.15 3.72
CA HIS A 268 1.35 10.46 3.90
C HIS A 268 1.81 9.74 2.62
N PHE A 269 0.95 8.92 1.98
CA PHE A 269 1.31 8.28 0.71
C PHE A 269 1.68 9.28 -0.40
N LEU A 270 0.99 10.43 -0.47
CA LEU A 270 1.35 11.48 -1.42
C LEU A 270 2.73 12.09 -1.14
N THR A 271 3.15 12.18 0.13
CA THR A 271 4.51 12.68 0.46
C THR A 271 5.61 11.75 -0.03
N LEU A 272 5.30 10.46 -0.22
CA LEU A 272 6.18 9.45 -0.79
C LEU A 272 6.17 9.44 -2.32
N GLY A 273 5.39 10.32 -2.96
CA GLY A 273 5.23 10.34 -4.41
C GLY A 273 4.37 9.19 -4.94
N LEU A 274 3.68 8.44 -4.08
CA LEU A 274 2.80 7.34 -4.47
C LEU A 274 1.42 7.88 -4.88
N PRO A 275 0.93 7.60 -6.09
CA PRO A 275 -0.47 7.86 -6.44
C PRO A 275 -1.41 7.17 -5.45
N ALA A 276 -2.22 7.97 -4.75
CA ALA A 276 -3.19 7.49 -3.77
C ALA A 276 -4.63 7.86 -4.17
N THR A 277 -5.59 7.01 -3.83
CA THR A 277 -7.02 7.20 -4.11
C THR A 277 -7.88 6.80 -2.92
N PHE A 278 -9.09 7.38 -2.84
CA PHE A 278 -10.12 6.90 -1.94
C PHE A 278 -11.03 5.92 -2.68
N HIS A 279 -11.06 4.65 -2.24
CA HIS A 279 -12.08 3.71 -2.68
C HIS A 279 -13.30 3.86 -1.78
N THR A 280 -14.45 4.18 -2.37
CA THR A 280 -15.66 4.55 -1.62
C THR A 280 -16.65 3.38 -1.51
N TYR A 281 -17.32 3.29 -0.35
CA TYR A 281 -18.37 2.30 -0.10
C TYR A 281 -19.37 2.83 0.94
N PHE A 282 -20.46 2.09 1.16
CA PHE A 282 -21.50 2.45 2.12
C PHE A 282 -21.77 1.30 3.08
N LEU A 283 -21.87 1.61 4.38
CA LEU A 283 -22.41 0.67 5.36
C LEU A 283 -23.90 0.42 5.11
N PRO A 284 -24.45 -0.76 5.42
CA PRO A 284 -25.87 -1.04 5.24
C PRO A 284 -26.75 -0.04 5.99
N GLY A 285 -27.72 0.53 5.27
CA GLY A 285 -28.64 1.53 5.82
C GLY A 285 -28.03 2.92 6.04
N SER A 286 -26.75 3.13 5.71
CA SER A 286 -26.08 4.43 5.77
C SER A 286 -26.09 5.13 4.41
N THR A 287 -26.27 6.46 4.42
CA THR A 287 -26.02 7.32 3.27
C THR A 287 -24.70 8.08 3.38
N ASP A 288 -23.98 7.96 4.51
CA ASP A 288 -22.64 8.54 4.66
C ASP A 288 -21.62 7.62 3.98
N GLU A 289 -20.89 8.20 3.04
CA GLU A 289 -19.81 7.55 2.29
C GLU A 289 -18.63 7.25 3.22
N LYS A 290 -18.15 6.01 3.17
CA LYS A 290 -16.92 5.55 3.81
C LYS A 290 -15.83 5.32 2.79
N ARG A 291 -14.58 5.34 3.24
CA ARG A 291 -13.40 5.38 2.38
C ARG A 291 -12.35 4.39 2.86
N ASN A 292 -11.86 3.58 1.94
CA ASN A 292 -10.55 2.95 2.07
C ASN A 292 -9.51 3.86 1.40
N VAL A 293 -8.25 3.72 1.77
CA VAL A 293 -7.14 4.43 1.13
C VAL A 293 -6.26 3.44 0.40
N ILE A 294 -6.09 3.65 -0.90
CA ILE A 294 -5.33 2.77 -1.79
C ILE A 294 -4.20 3.57 -2.44
N ALA A 295 -2.95 3.20 -2.19
CA ALA A 295 -1.78 3.76 -2.85
C ALA A 295 -1.08 2.71 -3.71
N GLU A 296 -0.53 3.14 -4.85
CA GLU A 296 0.11 2.25 -5.81
C GLU A 296 1.54 2.66 -6.11
N GLN A 297 2.44 1.68 -6.09
CA GLN A 297 3.79 1.78 -6.61
C GLN A 297 3.88 0.88 -7.85
N ALA A 298 3.81 1.48 -9.03
CA ALA A 298 3.72 0.75 -10.29
C ALA A 298 4.99 -0.06 -10.57
N GLY A 299 4.81 -1.32 -10.95
CA GLY A 299 5.90 -2.20 -11.38
C GLY A 299 6.50 -1.77 -12.73
N LEU A 300 7.80 -1.98 -12.91
CA LEU A 300 8.51 -1.55 -14.13
C LEU A 300 8.41 -2.55 -15.29
N THR A 301 8.29 -3.84 -15.02
CA THR A 301 8.36 -4.89 -16.06
C THR A 301 7.07 -5.70 -16.20
N GLN A 302 6.33 -5.86 -15.11
CA GLN A 302 5.08 -6.61 -15.02
C GLN A 302 4.07 -5.82 -14.16
N PRO A 303 3.70 -4.59 -14.56
CA PRO A 303 2.82 -3.72 -13.77
C PRO A 303 1.42 -4.31 -13.51
N GLU A 304 0.98 -5.28 -14.32
CA GLU A 304 -0.28 -5.98 -14.16
C GLU A 304 -0.29 -6.97 -13.00
N ARG A 305 0.88 -7.41 -12.51
CA ARG A 305 1.01 -8.30 -11.36
C ARG A 305 1.01 -7.47 -10.09
N ILE A 306 0.04 -7.71 -9.21
CA ILE A 306 -0.20 -6.89 -8.03
C ILE A 306 0.07 -7.71 -6.76
N PHE A 307 0.90 -7.16 -5.87
CA PHE A 307 1.07 -7.62 -4.50
C PHE A 307 0.47 -6.59 -3.55
N LEU A 308 -0.54 -7.00 -2.78
CA LEU A 308 -1.26 -6.12 -1.88
C LEU A 308 -0.74 -6.28 -0.45
N ILE A 309 -0.33 -5.17 0.16
CA ILE A 309 0.02 -5.08 1.58
C ILE A 309 -1.08 -4.26 2.25
N THR A 310 -1.70 -4.80 3.29
CA THR A 310 -2.92 -4.20 3.84
C THR A 310 -3.10 -4.42 5.34
N ALA A 311 -3.88 -3.53 5.94
CA ALA A 311 -4.38 -3.57 7.31
C ALA A 311 -5.70 -2.78 7.34
N HIS A 312 -6.49 -2.93 8.40
CA HIS A 312 -7.57 -1.97 8.64
C HIS A 312 -7.07 -0.77 9.43
N LEU A 313 -7.71 0.35 9.16
CA LEU A 313 -7.44 1.66 9.73
C LEU A 313 -8.44 2.01 10.82
N ASP A 314 -9.65 1.50 10.77
CA ASP A 314 -10.63 1.79 11.81
C ASP A 314 -10.30 1.09 13.13
N SER A 315 -10.98 1.54 14.18
CA SER A 315 -10.80 1.03 15.54
C SER A 315 -12.14 0.89 16.24
N TYR A 316 -12.19 0.04 17.26
CA TYR A 316 -13.34 -0.10 18.13
C TYR A 316 -12.98 0.04 19.62
N SER A 317 -13.99 0.33 20.44
CA SER A 317 -13.89 0.26 21.90
C SER A 317 -15.28 0.16 22.53
N GLU A 318 -15.34 0.02 23.86
CA GLU A 318 -16.56 0.19 24.65
C GLU A 318 -17.14 1.62 24.59
N ASN A 319 -16.39 2.59 24.06
CA ASN A 319 -16.81 3.98 23.86
C ASN A 319 -16.42 4.51 22.46
N PRO A 320 -16.87 3.87 21.38
CA PRO A 320 -16.21 3.92 20.07
C PRO A 320 -16.34 5.28 19.38
N TYR A 321 -17.40 6.04 19.69
CA TYR A 321 -17.63 7.38 19.12
C TYR A 321 -16.74 8.47 19.71
N TYR A 322 -16.08 8.23 20.85
CA TYR A 322 -15.39 9.27 21.59
C TYR A 322 -13.93 8.91 21.89
N LEU A 323 -13.67 7.64 22.24
CA LEU A 323 -12.35 7.18 22.63
C LEU A 323 -12.15 5.72 22.23
N ALA A 324 -11.46 5.49 21.12
CA ALA A 324 -11.04 4.16 20.67
C ALA A 324 -9.62 4.28 20.10
N PRO A 325 -8.59 4.32 20.95
CA PRO A 325 -7.24 4.58 20.49
C PRO A 325 -6.75 3.45 19.58
N GLY A 326 -7.04 2.18 19.89
CA GLY A 326 -6.82 1.07 18.96
C GLY A 326 -5.36 0.98 18.53
N ALA A 327 -4.44 1.02 19.49
CA ALA A 327 -3.01 1.02 19.20
C ALA A 327 -2.59 -0.33 18.62
N ASP A 328 -2.84 -1.40 19.35
CA ASP A 328 -2.62 -2.73 18.84
C ASP A 328 -3.64 -3.08 17.74
N ASP A 329 -4.93 -2.78 17.96
CA ASP A 329 -6.02 -3.09 17.03
C ASP A 329 -6.65 -1.81 16.40
N ASN A 330 -6.26 -1.39 15.20
CA ASN A 330 -5.14 -1.91 14.41
C ASN A 330 -4.25 -0.78 13.87
N ALA A 331 -3.90 0.17 14.75
CA ALA A 331 -2.85 1.14 14.42
C ALA A 331 -1.51 0.44 14.17
N SER A 332 -1.25 -0.71 14.81
CA SER A 332 -0.02 -1.48 14.66
C SER A 332 0.14 -2.01 13.23
N GLY A 333 -0.87 -2.69 12.67
CA GLY A 333 -0.86 -3.18 11.29
C GLY A 333 -0.91 -2.04 10.28
N SER A 334 -1.71 -1.00 10.55
CA SER A 334 -1.71 0.22 9.72
C SER A 334 -0.32 0.87 9.67
N THR A 335 0.38 0.94 10.79
CA THR A 335 1.76 1.41 10.90
C THR A 335 2.70 0.54 10.09
N ALA A 336 2.54 -0.79 10.14
CA ALA A 336 3.34 -1.71 9.34
C ALA A 336 3.17 -1.44 7.83
N VAL A 337 1.96 -1.13 7.35
CA VAL A 337 1.70 -0.74 5.96
C VAL A 337 2.38 0.59 5.61
N LEU A 338 2.26 1.61 6.47
CA LEU A 338 2.87 2.93 6.26
C LEU A 338 4.40 2.85 6.21
N VAL A 339 5.01 2.19 7.20
CA VAL A 339 6.47 1.97 7.25
C VAL A 339 6.95 1.14 6.07
N THR A 340 6.16 0.15 5.62
CA THR A 340 6.49 -0.61 4.40
C THR A 340 6.50 0.30 3.18
N ALA A 341 5.51 1.20 3.03
CA ALA A 341 5.50 2.16 1.93
C ALA A 341 6.67 3.17 2.02
N ASP A 342 7.00 3.68 3.22
CA ASP A 342 8.15 4.56 3.47
C ASP A 342 9.46 3.92 2.97
N VAL A 343 9.67 2.65 3.30
CA VAL A 343 10.91 1.94 2.94
C VAL A 343 10.91 1.56 1.46
N LEU A 344 9.84 0.95 0.96
CA LEU A 344 9.84 0.34 -0.38
C LEU A 344 9.65 1.37 -1.50
N SER A 345 9.02 2.53 -1.26
CA SER A 345 8.86 3.58 -2.27
C SER A 345 10.18 4.15 -2.81
N GLN A 346 11.29 3.93 -2.10
CA GLN A 346 12.65 4.34 -2.47
C GLN A 346 13.33 3.36 -3.45
N TYR A 347 12.66 2.27 -3.84
CA TYR A 347 13.23 1.19 -4.65
C TYR A 347 12.35 0.86 -5.86
N ASP A 348 13.00 0.30 -6.88
CA ASP A 348 12.32 -0.15 -8.10
C ASP A 348 11.95 -1.64 -8.03
N PHE A 349 10.70 -1.92 -8.39
CA PHE A 349 10.11 -3.25 -8.38
C PHE A 349 9.63 -3.66 -9.77
N GLY A 350 9.75 -4.95 -10.10
CA GLY A 350 9.24 -5.46 -11.37
C GLY A 350 7.71 -5.53 -11.41
N CYS A 351 7.09 -5.77 -10.26
CA CYS A 351 5.65 -5.94 -10.10
C CYS A 351 5.06 -4.77 -9.29
N THR A 352 3.76 -4.54 -9.41
CA THR A 352 3.09 -3.44 -8.70
C THR A 352 2.92 -3.81 -7.23
N LEU A 353 3.41 -2.94 -6.34
CA LEU A 353 3.10 -2.99 -4.92
C LEU A 353 1.92 -2.07 -4.65
N ARG A 354 0.89 -2.59 -4.00
CA ARG A 354 -0.29 -1.82 -3.63
C ARG A 354 -0.45 -1.82 -2.12
N TYR A 355 -0.56 -0.63 -1.54
CA TYR A 355 -0.75 -0.42 -0.12
C TYR A 355 -2.21 -0.03 0.13
N ALA A 356 -2.92 -0.79 0.95
CA ALA A 356 -4.34 -0.56 1.21
C ALA A 356 -4.62 -0.48 2.71
N LEU A 357 -5.32 0.57 3.11
CA LEU A 357 -5.83 0.74 4.47
C LEU A 357 -7.36 0.74 4.41
N PHE A 358 -7.97 -0.30 4.95
CA PHE A 358 -9.42 -0.50 4.92
C PHE A 358 -10.11 0.18 6.10
N THR A 359 -11.35 0.60 5.91
CA THR A 359 -12.23 0.96 7.04
C THR A 359 -13.39 -0.01 7.08
N GLY A 360 -14.08 -0.11 8.20
CA GLY A 360 -15.26 -0.94 8.35
C GLY A 360 -14.96 -2.42 8.58
N GLU A 361 -13.72 -2.75 8.94
CA GLU A 361 -13.33 -4.08 9.40
C GLU A 361 -14.17 -4.44 10.63
N GLU A 362 -14.16 -3.52 11.60
CA GLU A 362 -14.78 -3.65 12.92
C GLU A 362 -16.31 -3.67 12.91
N GLN A 363 -16.90 -3.55 11.72
CA GLN A 363 -18.35 -3.70 11.50
C GLN A 363 -18.68 -4.94 10.67
N GLY A 364 -17.68 -5.79 10.40
CA GLY A 364 -17.80 -7.00 9.59
C GLY A 364 -17.24 -6.84 8.19
N LEU A 365 -16.00 -6.36 8.07
CA LEU A 365 -15.17 -6.39 6.85
C LEU A 365 -15.73 -5.57 5.67
N TYR A 366 -16.57 -4.57 5.91
CA TYR A 366 -17.31 -3.89 4.83
C TYR A 366 -16.39 -3.21 3.80
N GLY A 367 -15.30 -2.59 4.24
CA GLY A 367 -14.37 -1.90 3.34
C GLY A 367 -13.59 -2.87 2.46
N SER A 368 -12.97 -3.90 3.04
CA SER A 368 -12.23 -4.91 2.27
C SER A 368 -13.15 -5.75 1.40
N GLU A 369 -14.38 -6.05 1.84
CA GLU A 369 -15.36 -6.78 1.03
C GLU A 369 -15.75 -5.99 -0.23
N ALA A 370 -16.04 -4.69 -0.07
CA ALA A 370 -16.34 -3.81 -1.18
C ALA A 370 -15.16 -3.70 -2.14
N TYR A 371 -13.94 -3.56 -1.60
CA TYR A 371 -12.73 -3.44 -2.40
C TYR A 371 -12.37 -4.74 -3.14
N ALA A 372 -12.33 -5.89 -2.45
CA ALA A 372 -12.07 -7.19 -3.07
C ALA A 372 -13.11 -7.53 -4.15
N ARG A 373 -14.37 -7.11 -3.97
CA ARG A 373 -15.40 -7.21 -5.02
C ARG A 373 -15.08 -6.33 -6.23
N ALA A 374 -14.63 -5.08 -6.01
CA ALA A 374 -14.23 -4.19 -7.09
C ALA A 374 -13.04 -4.78 -7.89
N VAL A 375 -11.97 -5.18 -7.20
CA VAL A 375 -10.79 -5.84 -7.77
C VAL A 375 -11.18 -7.07 -8.60
N ALA A 376 -12.02 -7.95 -8.05
CA ALA A 376 -12.53 -9.14 -8.76
C ALA A 376 -13.37 -8.78 -9.99
N SER A 377 -14.22 -7.75 -9.90
CA SER A 377 -15.06 -7.31 -11.02
C SER A 377 -14.27 -6.68 -12.17
N GLN A 378 -13.11 -6.09 -11.85
CA GLN A 378 -12.19 -5.50 -12.81
C GLN A 378 -11.23 -6.56 -13.40
N GLY A 379 -11.18 -7.76 -12.82
CA GLY A 379 -10.31 -8.84 -13.29
C GLY A 379 -8.83 -8.59 -12.99
N GLU A 380 -8.54 -7.83 -11.94
CA GLU A 380 -7.16 -7.50 -11.56
C GLU A 380 -6.40 -8.75 -11.08
N ASN A 381 -5.11 -8.81 -11.44
CA ASN A 381 -4.23 -9.93 -11.12
C ASN A 381 -3.50 -9.70 -9.81
N VAL A 382 -4.23 -9.83 -8.70
CA VAL A 382 -3.66 -9.84 -7.35
C VAL A 382 -3.11 -11.23 -7.04
N GLU A 383 -1.79 -11.35 -6.93
CA GLU A 383 -1.10 -12.64 -6.77
C GLU A 383 -0.86 -13.03 -5.31
N ALA A 384 -0.75 -12.05 -4.42
CA ALA A 384 -0.76 -12.26 -2.98
C ALA A 384 -1.31 -11.04 -2.24
N VAL A 385 -1.96 -11.30 -1.11
CA VAL A 385 -2.38 -10.31 -0.13
C VAL A 385 -1.70 -10.62 1.19
N LEU A 386 -0.90 -9.68 1.69
CA LEU A 386 -0.34 -9.69 3.04
C LEU A 386 -1.20 -8.79 3.92
N ASN A 387 -2.03 -9.39 4.75
CA ASN A 387 -2.88 -8.71 5.72
C ASN A 387 -2.18 -8.68 7.07
N LEU A 388 -2.02 -7.49 7.64
CA LEU A 388 -1.34 -7.23 8.90
C LEU A 388 -2.39 -6.74 9.89
N ASP A 389 -2.58 -7.48 10.97
CA ASP A 389 -3.58 -7.17 11.98
C ASP A 389 -3.04 -7.50 13.36
N MET A 390 -3.02 -6.52 14.26
CA MET A 390 -2.47 -6.66 15.62
C MET A 390 -1.06 -7.28 15.62
N VAL A 391 -0.07 -6.45 15.35
CA VAL A 391 1.33 -6.88 15.17
C VAL A 391 2.24 -6.27 16.23
N GLY A 392 1.67 -5.83 17.36
CA GLY A 392 2.33 -4.96 18.32
C GLY A 392 2.46 -5.53 19.73
N TYR A 393 1.73 -6.58 20.11
CA TYR A 393 1.71 -7.10 21.47
C TYR A 393 2.40 -8.47 21.60
N ASP A 394 3.20 -8.59 22.66
CA ASP A 394 3.92 -9.81 23.10
C ASP A 394 4.24 -9.60 24.59
N SER A 395 3.50 -10.26 25.47
CA SER A 395 3.56 -10.03 26.92
C SER A 395 4.39 -11.05 27.68
N ASP A 396 4.55 -12.24 27.10
CA ASP A 396 5.36 -13.31 27.68
C ASP A 396 6.79 -13.38 27.10
N GLY A 397 7.06 -12.66 26.01
CA GLY A 397 8.37 -12.47 25.41
C GLY A 397 8.86 -13.67 24.62
N ASP A 398 7.95 -14.58 24.21
CA ASP A 398 8.28 -15.77 23.44
C ASP A 398 8.44 -15.51 21.93
N ARG A 399 8.10 -14.29 21.49
CA ARG A 399 8.19 -13.79 20.11
C ARG A 399 7.26 -14.50 19.13
N GLN A 400 6.27 -15.24 19.60
CA GLN A 400 5.35 -15.96 18.73
C GLN A 400 4.44 -15.01 17.95
N LEU A 401 4.11 -15.45 16.74
CA LEU A 401 3.09 -14.84 15.89
C LEU A 401 2.44 -15.94 15.06
N GLU A 402 1.23 -15.70 14.59
CA GLU A 402 0.47 -16.65 13.79
C GLU A 402 0.37 -16.20 12.33
N LEU A 403 0.53 -17.17 11.43
CA LEU A 403 0.42 -17.03 9.98
C LEU A 403 -0.76 -17.86 9.47
N HIS A 404 -1.91 -17.21 9.29
CA HIS A 404 -3.19 -17.85 9.03
C HIS A 404 -3.40 -18.13 7.53
N THR A 405 -3.69 -19.39 7.20
CA THR A 405 -3.89 -19.84 5.82
C THR A 405 -5.12 -20.72 5.68
N ARG A 406 -5.71 -20.77 4.46
CA ARG A 406 -6.73 -21.78 4.16
C ARG A 406 -6.09 -23.16 4.09
N ARG A 407 -6.80 -24.14 4.63
CA ARG A 407 -6.41 -25.54 4.56
C ARG A 407 -6.20 -25.99 3.11
N GLY A 408 -5.05 -26.59 2.84
CA GLY A 408 -4.72 -27.17 1.54
C GLY A 408 -4.54 -26.15 0.40
N ASN A 409 -4.52 -24.84 0.68
CA ASN A 409 -4.26 -23.82 -0.32
C ASN A 409 -2.74 -23.59 -0.43
N ALA A 410 -2.14 -24.11 -1.52
CA ALA A 410 -0.71 -24.01 -1.74
C ALA A 410 -0.21 -22.57 -1.94
N ALA A 411 -1.06 -21.65 -2.43
CA ALA A 411 -0.68 -20.26 -2.66
C ALA A 411 -0.64 -19.49 -1.34
N ASP A 412 -1.66 -19.63 -0.48
CA ASP A 412 -1.65 -19.04 0.87
C ASP A 412 -0.45 -19.56 1.69
N LEU A 413 -0.26 -20.89 1.68
CA LEU A 413 0.86 -21.53 2.38
C LEU A 413 2.21 -21.05 1.85
N ARG A 414 2.32 -20.70 0.56
CA ARG A 414 3.56 -20.15 0.01
C ARG A 414 3.82 -18.72 0.50
N ILE A 415 2.80 -17.90 0.72
CA ILE A 415 2.96 -16.56 1.33
C ILE A 415 3.42 -16.72 2.79
N ALA A 416 2.78 -17.61 3.56
CA ALA A 416 3.17 -17.90 4.95
C ALA A 416 4.62 -18.40 5.06
N ASN A 417 5.00 -19.37 4.23
CA ASN A 417 6.38 -19.87 4.19
C ASN A 417 7.36 -18.77 3.80
N LEU A 418 7.02 -17.90 2.85
CA LEU A 418 7.88 -16.77 2.48
C LEU A 418 8.11 -15.84 3.68
N PHE A 419 7.08 -15.53 4.45
CA PHE A 419 7.20 -14.72 5.66
C PHE A 419 8.15 -15.36 6.68
N ALA A 420 7.95 -16.66 6.98
CA ALA A 420 8.84 -17.40 7.89
C ALA A 420 10.28 -17.56 7.35
N GLU A 421 10.45 -17.73 6.03
CA GLU A 421 11.74 -17.75 5.35
C GLU A 421 12.43 -16.39 5.51
N VAL A 422 11.74 -15.25 5.41
CA VAL A 422 12.31 -13.91 5.67
C VAL A 422 12.79 -13.81 7.11
N VAL A 423 11.97 -14.20 8.09
CA VAL A 423 12.33 -14.17 9.51
C VAL A 423 13.64 -14.92 9.75
N SER A 424 13.73 -16.17 9.28
CA SER A 424 14.92 -17.01 9.46
C SER A 424 16.14 -16.53 8.65
N THR A 425 15.94 -16.09 7.41
CA THR A 425 17.03 -15.67 6.50
C THR A 425 17.73 -14.42 7.00
N TYR A 426 16.98 -13.47 7.55
CA TYR A 426 17.49 -12.19 8.03
C TYR A 426 17.70 -12.14 9.55
N GLY A 427 17.45 -13.26 10.26
CA GLY A 427 17.67 -13.38 11.70
C GLY A 427 16.81 -12.42 12.52
N LEU A 428 15.53 -12.29 12.16
CA LEU A 428 14.59 -11.45 12.90
C LEU A 428 14.15 -12.18 14.19
N ASP A 429 14.03 -11.42 15.29
CA ASP A 429 13.66 -11.93 16.61
C ASP A 429 12.15 -12.22 16.69
N LEU A 430 11.71 -13.25 15.96
CA LEU A 430 10.32 -13.68 15.80
C LEU A 430 10.25 -15.21 15.70
N ALA A 431 9.14 -15.79 16.16
CA ALA A 431 8.86 -17.22 16.12
C ALA A 431 7.53 -17.51 15.39
N PRO A 432 7.51 -17.51 14.04
CA PRO A 432 6.28 -17.70 13.29
C PRO A 432 5.71 -19.11 13.41
N VAL A 433 4.41 -19.20 13.71
CA VAL A 433 3.60 -20.42 13.72
C VAL A 433 2.61 -20.37 12.55
N ILE A 434 2.62 -21.40 11.69
CA ILE A 434 1.72 -21.45 10.53
C ILE A 434 0.44 -22.21 10.89
N GLU A 435 -0.65 -21.48 10.99
CA GLU A 435 -1.99 -22.02 11.22
C GLU A 435 -2.67 -22.36 9.89
N GLN A 436 -2.74 -23.65 9.58
CA GLN A 436 -3.44 -24.17 8.41
C GLN A 436 -4.86 -24.59 8.81
N ASP A 437 -5.88 -24.04 8.13
CA ASP A 437 -7.31 -24.12 8.52
C ASP A 437 -7.74 -23.01 9.51
N ALA A 438 -7.16 -21.83 9.32
CA ALA A 438 -7.56 -20.61 10.01
C ALA A 438 -8.95 -20.12 9.55
N LEU A 439 -9.61 -19.32 10.39
CA LEU A 439 -10.84 -18.63 10.02
C LEU A 439 -10.57 -17.27 9.40
N GLY A 440 -11.55 -16.77 8.66
CA GLY A 440 -11.50 -15.45 8.06
C GLY A 440 -11.91 -14.36 9.04
N PHE A 441 -11.06 -14.07 10.02
CA PHE A 441 -11.37 -13.10 11.09
C PHE A 441 -10.94 -11.66 10.83
N SER A 442 -10.31 -11.38 9.69
CA SER A 442 -9.85 -10.04 9.31
C SER A 442 -9.95 -9.90 7.78
N ASP A 443 -9.50 -8.78 7.23
CA ASP A 443 -9.73 -8.38 5.84
C ASP A 443 -9.20 -9.36 4.77
N HIS A 444 -8.21 -10.20 5.09
CA HIS A 444 -7.77 -11.32 4.24
C HIS A 444 -8.93 -12.23 3.80
N ALA A 445 -9.96 -12.38 4.65
CA ALA A 445 -11.15 -13.19 4.39
C ALA A 445 -11.92 -12.70 3.15
N SER A 446 -11.99 -11.39 2.94
CA SER A 446 -12.64 -10.77 1.78
C SER A 446 -11.97 -11.19 0.47
N PHE A 447 -10.64 -11.34 0.48
CA PHE A 447 -9.86 -11.80 -0.67
C PHE A 447 -9.97 -13.30 -0.88
N TRP A 448 -9.93 -14.09 0.19
CA TRP A 448 -10.21 -15.53 0.14
C TRP A 448 -11.59 -15.81 -0.47
N ALA A 449 -12.61 -15.04 -0.10
CA ALA A 449 -13.96 -15.16 -0.64
C ALA A 449 -14.05 -14.86 -2.15
N LYS A 450 -13.07 -14.15 -2.72
CA LYS A 450 -12.94 -13.91 -4.16
C LYS A 450 -11.94 -14.84 -4.84
N GLY A 451 -11.30 -15.73 -4.07
CA GLY A 451 -10.36 -16.74 -4.53
C GLY A 451 -8.90 -16.28 -4.54
N TYR A 452 -8.61 -15.03 -4.21
CA TYR A 452 -7.24 -14.52 -4.20
C TYR A 452 -6.41 -15.21 -3.11
N PRO A 453 -5.10 -15.47 -3.34
CA PRO A 453 -4.19 -15.90 -2.30
C PRO A 453 -4.00 -14.80 -1.26
N ALA A 454 -4.20 -15.12 0.02
CA ALA A 454 -4.02 -14.16 1.10
C ALA A 454 -3.49 -14.84 2.36
N LEU A 455 -2.73 -14.07 3.14
CA LEU A 455 -2.20 -14.40 4.45
C LEU A 455 -2.71 -13.36 5.45
N LEU A 456 -3.16 -13.80 6.61
CA LEU A 456 -3.17 -12.96 7.81
C LEU A 456 -1.90 -13.26 8.62
N ALA A 457 -1.12 -12.23 8.89
CA ALA A 457 -0.07 -12.26 9.90
C ALA A 457 -0.54 -11.42 11.08
N ILE A 458 -0.60 -12.07 12.24
CA ILE A 458 -1.15 -11.55 13.50
C ILE A 458 -0.29 -12.02 14.66
N GLU A 459 -0.29 -11.31 15.78
CA GLU A 459 0.27 -11.77 17.04
C GLU A 459 -0.34 -13.09 17.55
N ASP A 460 0.30 -13.71 18.55
CA ASP A 460 -0.17 -14.96 19.15
C ASP A 460 -1.54 -14.76 19.83
N TRP A 461 -2.53 -15.55 19.41
CA TRP A 461 -3.88 -15.45 19.97
C TRP A 461 -3.96 -15.98 21.41
N ASP A 462 -3.08 -16.91 21.79
CA ASP A 462 -3.02 -17.43 23.16
C ASP A 462 -2.39 -16.41 24.14
N ASP A 463 -1.63 -15.41 23.64
CA ASP A 463 -1.11 -14.24 24.37
C ASP A 463 -1.71 -12.91 23.87
N HIS A 464 -3.00 -12.91 23.56
CA HIS A 464 -3.65 -11.72 23.02
C HIS A 464 -3.86 -10.61 24.08
N THR A 465 -3.72 -9.34 23.66
CA THR A 465 -3.88 -8.16 24.52
C THR A 465 -5.21 -8.13 25.32
N PRO A 466 -5.17 -7.90 26.65
CA PRO A 466 -6.37 -7.73 27.47
C PRO A 466 -7.10 -6.39 27.20
N CYS A 467 -6.51 -5.53 26.37
CA CYS A 467 -7.07 -4.25 25.95
C CYS A 467 -7.75 -4.28 24.58
N TYR A 468 -7.83 -5.45 23.92
CA TYR A 468 -8.60 -5.61 22.68
C TYR A 468 -10.01 -5.00 22.79
N HIS A 469 -10.36 -4.16 21.81
CA HIS A 469 -11.63 -3.44 21.76
C HIS A 469 -11.91 -2.63 23.03
N ARG A 470 -10.86 -2.06 23.64
CA ARG A 470 -11.00 -1.22 24.85
C ARG A 470 -10.29 0.11 24.73
N THR A 471 -10.77 1.07 25.52
CA THR A 471 -10.14 2.40 25.65
C THR A 471 -8.71 2.39 26.21
N CYS A 472 -8.27 1.26 26.78
CA CYS A 472 -6.90 1.04 27.24
C CYS A 472 -5.94 0.55 26.15
N ASP A 473 -6.44 0.22 24.95
CA ASP A 473 -5.59 -0.16 23.82
C ASP A 473 -4.82 1.07 23.32
N ARG A 474 -3.59 1.22 23.80
CA ARG A 474 -2.73 2.39 23.66
C ARG A 474 -1.29 1.94 23.51
N VAL A 475 -0.46 2.77 22.88
CA VAL A 475 0.97 2.47 22.59
C VAL A 475 1.74 1.92 23.80
N GLY A 476 1.40 2.36 25.01
CA GLY A 476 2.07 1.94 26.24
C GLY A 476 1.94 0.45 26.59
N ILE A 477 1.07 -0.32 25.92
CA ILE A 477 0.94 -1.77 26.13
C ILE A 477 1.76 -2.60 25.13
N LEU A 478 2.28 -1.98 24.06
CA LEU A 478 2.93 -2.69 22.96
C LEU A 478 4.37 -3.10 23.34
N ASP A 479 4.81 -4.27 22.86
CA ASP A 479 6.24 -4.59 22.79
C ASP A 479 6.81 -3.99 21.50
N LEU A 480 7.41 -2.81 21.63
CA LEU A 480 7.94 -2.08 20.48
C LEU A 480 9.10 -2.80 19.77
N ALA A 481 9.85 -3.69 20.46
CA ALA A 481 10.94 -4.43 19.86
C ALA A 481 10.40 -5.58 18.99
N TYR A 482 9.44 -6.33 19.53
CA TYR A 482 8.66 -7.32 18.78
C TYR A 482 7.96 -6.68 17.59
N PHE A 483 7.25 -5.57 17.81
CA PHE A 483 6.55 -4.83 16.76
C PHE A 483 7.49 -4.40 15.63
N ALA A 484 8.64 -3.78 15.95
CA ALA A 484 9.62 -3.40 14.94
C ALA A 484 10.20 -4.61 14.18
N ALA A 485 10.37 -5.77 14.84
CA ALA A 485 10.78 -7.01 14.17
C ALA A 485 9.68 -7.53 13.23
N PHE A 486 8.41 -7.47 13.63
CA PHE A 486 7.26 -7.83 12.80
C PHE A 486 7.18 -6.95 11.55
N VAL A 487 7.32 -5.64 11.71
CA VAL A 487 7.34 -4.70 10.57
C VAL A 487 8.52 -5.00 9.63
N ARG A 488 9.71 -5.36 10.15
CA ARG A 488 10.82 -5.83 9.30
C ARG A 488 10.44 -7.08 8.51
N ALA A 489 9.76 -8.05 9.13
CA ALA A 489 9.32 -9.25 8.43
C ALA A 489 8.31 -8.92 7.32
N ALA A 490 7.38 -7.98 7.56
CA ALA A 490 6.44 -7.49 6.55
C ALA A 490 7.17 -6.80 5.38
N VAL A 491 8.11 -5.89 5.67
CA VAL A 491 8.95 -5.21 4.65
C VAL A 491 9.73 -6.21 3.81
N GLY A 492 10.40 -7.16 4.45
CA GLY A 492 11.19 -8.18 3.75
C GLY A 492 10.31 -9.09 2.89
N THR A 493 9.14 -9.48 3.40
CA THR A 493 8.16 -10.29 2.66
C THR A 493 7.66 -9.54 1.43
N ALA A 494 7.25 -8.27 1.58
CA ALA A 494 6.81 -7.42 0.48
C ALA A 494 7.93 -7.19 -0.55
N ALA A 495 9.18 -6.99 -0.13
CA ALA A 495 10.31 -6.84 -1.03
C ALA A 495 10.57 -8.10 -1.87
N HIS A 496 10.50 -9.29 -1.26
CA HIS A 496 10.64 -10.57 -1.98
C HIS A 496 9.43 -10.91 -2.85
N LEU A 497 8.24 -10.43 -2.51
CA LEU A 497 7.05 -10.52 -3.36
C LEU A 497 7.12 -9.57 -4.56
N GLY A 498 7.59 -8.34 -4.38
CA GLY A 498 7.55 -7.24 -5.35
C GLY A 498 8.34 -7.45 -6.65
N CYS A 499 8.86 -8.65 -6.91
CA CYS A 499 9.69 -8.93 -8.08
C CYS A 499 10.91 -8.00 -8.10
N LEU A 500 11.64 -7.95 -6.98
CA LEU A 500 12.84 -7.14 -6.84
C LEU A 500 13.78 -7.39 -8.02
N LEU A 501 14.09 -6.33 -8.77
CA LEU A 501 14.76 -6.48 -10.06
C LEU A 501 16.22 -6.92 -9.85
N PRO A 502 16.66 -8.06 -10.40
CA PRO A 502 18.00 -8.59 -10.14
C PRO A 502 19.08 -7.63 -10.64
N LEU A 503 20.24 -7.59 -9.97
CA LEU A 503 21.42 -6.83 -10.41
C LEU A 503 22.24 -7.64 -11.43
N ASP A 504 21.63 -7.97 -12.56
CA ASP A 504 22.18 -8.91 -13.54
C ASP A 504 22.90 -8.24 -14.72
N GLY A 505 22.88 -6.91 -14.83
CA GLY A 505 23.68 -6.14 -15.78
C GLY A 505 24.74 -5.25 -15.10
N ALA A 506 25.60 -4.64 -15.90
CA ALA A 506 26.57 -3.66 -15.40
C ALA A 506 26.78 -2.49 -16.36
N LEU A 507 26.99 -1.30 -15.81
CA LEU A 507 27.54 -0.15 -16.51
C LEU A 507 29.02 -0.01 -16.13
N GLN A 508 29.91 0.08 -17.11
CA GLN A 508 31.35 0.20 -16.88
C GLN A 508 31.97 1.19 -17.85
N GLY A 509 33.08 1.81 -17.45
CA GLY A 509 33.82 2.70 -18.34
C GLY A 509 34.90 3.47 -17.61
N LYS A 510 35.35 4.57 -18.23
CA LYS A 510 36.32 5.50 -17.64
C LYS A 510 35.78 6.92 -17.59
N VAL A 511 36.08 7.62 -16.50
CA VAL A 511 35.93 9.07 -16.38
C VAL A 511 37.29 9.73 -16.57
N PHE A 512 37.36 10.69 -17.48
CA PHE A 512 38.60 11.39 -17.83
C PHE A 512 38.35 12.86 -18.18
N ASP A 513 39.41 13.65 -18.11
CA ASP A 513 39.39 15.05 -18.50
C ASP A 513 39.34 15.14 -20.03
N ALA A 514 38.29 15.76 -20.57
CA ALA A 514 38.06 15.78 -22.01
C ALA A 514 39.13 16.54 -22.81
N GLN A 515 39.91 17.42 -22.16
CA GLN A 515 40.95 18.21 -22.82
C GLN A 515 42.32 17.50 -22.77
N SER A 516 42.73 17.09 -21.57
CA SER A 516 44.05 16.50 -21.33
C SER A 516 44.09 14.98 -21.49
N GLN A 517 42.92 14.33 -21.55
CA GLN A 517 42.76 12.87 -21.53
C GLN A 517 43.29 12.20 -20.25
N ALA A 518 43.53 12.97 -19.19
CA ALA A 518 43.94 12.43 -17.90
C ALA A 518 42.77 11.74 -17.19
N SER A 519 43.03 10.60 -16.55
CA SER A 519 42.04 9.92 -15.71
C SER A 519 41.57 10.79 -14.55
N LEU A 520 40.26 10.78 -14.28
CA LEU A 520 39.66 11.55 -13.20
C LEU A 520 39.14 10.62 -12.10
N PRO A 521 39.86 10.49 -10.97
CA PRO A 521 39.40 9.71 -9.83
C PRO A 521 38.37 10.44 -8.98
N GLY A 522 37.50 9.67 -8.32
CA GLY A 522 36.50 10.19 -7.39
C GLY A 522 35.30 10.88 -8.04
N ALA A 523 35.13 10.77 -9.35
CA ALA A 523 33.94 11.27 -10.02
C ALA A 523 32.74 10.40 -9.64
N LEU A 524 31.66 11.04 -9.20
CA LEU A 524 30.41 10.37 -8.83
C LEU A 524 29.68 9.98 -10.11
N VAL A 525 29.46 8.68 -10.31
CA VAL A 525 28.65 8.14 -11.40
C VAL A 525 27.32 7.70 -10.82
N GLN A 526 26.21 8.15 -11.42
CA GLN A 526 24.85 7.81 -11.00
C GLN A 526 24.05 7.26 -12.18
N ALA A 527 23.19 6.29 -11.93
CA ALA A 527 22.25 5.76 -12.90
C ALA A 527 20.85 5.65 -12.27
N ALA A 528 19.83 6.22 -12.94
CA ALA A 528 18.44 6.19 -12.49
C ALA A 528 17.48 5.81 -13.63
N MET A 529 16.48 4.95 -13.36
CA MET A 529 15.43 4.62 -14.34
C MET A 529 14.27 5.64 -14.33
N ASN A 530 13.76 5.97 -13.13
CA ASN A 530 12.55 6.78 -12.93
C ASN A 530 12.64 7.73 -11.70
N ALA A 531 13.85 7.96 -11.20
CA ALA A 531 14.19 8.75 -10.01
C ALA A 531 13.86 8.16 -8.63
N ALA A 532 13.10 7.06 -8.52
CA ALA A 532 12.82 6.42 -7.23
C ALA A 532 14.10 5.80 -6.64
N GLN A 533 14.82 5.02 -7.45
CA GLN A 533 16.10 4.44 -7.08
C GLN A 533 17.24 5.01 -7.92
N VAL A 534 18.30 5.46 -7.24
CA VAL A 534 19.54 5.92 -7.87
C VAL A 534 20.68 5.01 -7.46
N TYR A 535 21.29 4.37 -8.44
CA TYR A 535 22.47 3.54 -8.26
C TYR A 535 23.72 4.39 -8.42
N THR A 536 24.69 4.27 -7.51
CA THR A 536 25.88 5.12 -7.52
C THR A 536 27.18 4.33 -7.37
N THR A 537 28.25 4.86 -7.97
CA THR A 537 29.63 4.42 -7.77
C THR A 537 30.57 5.61 -7.96
N THR A 538 31.86 5.45 -7.67
CA THR A 538 32.87 6.47 -7.91
C THR A 538 33.99 5.93 -8.77
N SER A 539 34.53 6.74 -9.67
CA SER A 539 35.69 6.35 -10.47
C SER A 539 36.94 6.11 -9.60
N GLY A 540 37.69 5.07 -9.93
CA GLY A 540 38.95 4.70 -9.29
C GLY A 540 40.12 5.60 -9.71
N ILE A 541 41.30 5.31 -9.17
CA ILE A 541 42.54 6.08 -9.41
C ILE A 541 42.93 6.19 -10.89
N ASP A 542 42.54 5.21 -11.71
CA ASP A 542 42.78 5.16 -13.15
C ASP A 542 41.57 5.65 -13.98
N GLY A 543 40.58 6.24 -13.31
CA GLY A 543 39.33 6.73 -13.89
C GLY A 543 38.30 5.63 -14.13
N SER A 544 38.63 4.34 -13.94
CA SER A 544 37.69 3.25 -14.20
C SER A 544 36.54 3.22 -13.19
N TYR A 545 35.37 2.81 -13.64
CA TYR A 545 34.22 2.58 -12.76
C TYR A 545 33.42 1.36 -13.23
N SER A 546 32.69 0.76 -12.29
CA SER A 546 31.75 -0.33 -12.55
C SER A 546 30.56 -0.20 -11.59
N LEU A 547 29.36 -0.37 -12.13
CA LEU A 547 28.10 -0.26 -11.40
C LEU A 547 27.18 -1.42 -11.82
N ALA A 548 26.84 -2.30 -10.88
CA ALA A 548 25.86 -3.36 -11.12
C ALA A 548 24.44 -2.76 -11.11
N LEU A 549 23.66 -3.10 -12.13
CA LEU A 549 22.37 -2.48 -12.40
C LEU A 549 21.37 -3.55 -12.85
N PRO A 550 20.08 -3.39 -12.52
CA PRO A 550 19.05 -4.15 -13.22
C PRO A 550 19.01 -3.93 -14.72
N VAL A 551 18.45 -4.89 -15.45
CA VAL A 551 18.05 -4.69 -16.85
C VAL A 551 17.07 -3.52 -16.95
N GLY A 552 17.36 -2.57 -17.83
CA GLY A 552 16.50 -1.43 -18.06
C GLY A 552 17.21 -0.31 -18.81
N THR A 553 16.51 0.81 -18.92
CA THR A 553 17.03 2.01 -19.58
C THR A 553 17.19 3.12 -18.55
N TYR A 554 18.36 3.73 -18.53
CA TYR A 554 18.78 4.67 -17.50
C TYR A 554 19.10 6.04 -18.07
N GLU A 555 18.86 7.07 -17.26
CA GLU A 555 19.64 8.30 -17.32
C GLU A 555 20.88 8.13 -16.46
N VAL A 556 22.05 8.36 -17.07
CA VAL A 556 23.35 8.30 -16.39
C VAL A 556 23.89 9.71 -16.25
N SER A 557 24.26 10.10 -15.03
CA SER A 557 24.96 11.35 -14.76
C SER A 557 26.35 11.10 -14.17
N VAL A 558 27.29 11.98 -14.48
CA VAL A 558 28.63 11.97 -13.88
C VAL A 558 28.99 13.38 -13.45
N SER A 559 29.39 13.52 -12.19
CA SER A 559 29.79 14.80 -11.62
C SER A 559 31.13 14.70 -10.90
N LEU A 560 31.92 15.76 -11.02
CA LEU A 560 33.16 15.95 -10.28
C LEU A 560 33.34 17.46 -10.09
N PRO A 561 33.73 17.94 -8.90
CA PRO A 561 34.05 19.36 -8.71
C PRO A 561 35.01 19.85 -9.79
N TRP A 562 34.91 21.12 -10.19
CA TRP A 562 35.71 21.74 -11.27
C TRP A 562 35.35 21.34 -12.69
N TYR A 563 34.40 20.41 -12.88
CA TYR A 563 33.94 19.98 -14.18
C TYR A 563 32.46 20.30 -14.36
N ALA A 564 32.05 20.52 -15.60
CA ALA A 564 30.63 20.56 -15.94
C ALA A 564 30.04 19.16 -15.81
N ASP A 565 28.85 19.06 -15.21
CA ASP A 565 28.14 17.79 -15.07
C ASP A 565 27.82 17.18 -16.44
N TYR A 566 27.96 15.86 -16.52
CA TYR A 566 27.54 15.06 -17.66
C TYR A 566 26.19 14.42 -17.37
N SER A 567 25.28 14.41 -18.36
CA SER A 567 24.07 13.59 -18.34
C SER A 567 23.84 12.97 -19.72
N ALA A 568 23.48 11.68 -19.73
CA ALA A 568 23.09 10.93 -20.91
C ALA A 568 21.85 10.08 -20.63
N PRO A 569 20.70 10.39 -21.25
CA PRO A 569 19.52 9.55 -21.19
C PRO A 569 19.63 8.37 -22.16
N GLY A 570 18.86 7.31 -21.89
CA GLY A 570 18.66 6.20 -22.85
C GLY A 570 19.73 5.11 -22.81
N ILE A 571 20.56 5.06 -21.75
CA ILE A 571 21.59 4.02 -21.59
C ILE A 571 20.90 2.70 -21.25
N THR A 572 20.96 1.74 -22.17
CA THR A 572 20.33 0.43 -21.99
C THR A 572 21.29 -0.57 -21.34
N ILE A 573 20.86 -1.18 -20.24
CA ILE A 573 21.54 -2.27 -19.54
C ILE A 573 20.86 -3.59 -19.92
N THR A 574 21.66 -4.58 -20.31
CA THR A 574 21.19 -5.92 -20.69
C THR A 574 21.71 -6.96 -19.71
N GLY A 575 20.86 -7.91 -19.34
CA GLY A 575 21.20 -8.96 -18.37
C GLY A 575 22.37 -9.84 -18.84
N GLY A 576 23.25 -10.19 -17.90
CA GLY A 576 24.46 -10.96 -18.11
C GLY A 576 25.55 -10.25 -18.92
N GLN A 577 25.40 -8.96 -19.23
CA GLN A 577 26.32 -8.18 -20.06
C GLN A 577 26.78 -6.91 -19.34
N SER A 578 27.88 -6.33 -19.84
CA SER A 578 28.38 -5.02 -19.40
C SER A 578 28.22 -4.01 -20.53
N THR A 579 27.50 -2.93 -20.26
CA THR A 579 27.35 -1.76 -21.14
C THR A 579 28.52 -0.81 -20.89
N ALA A 580 29.25 -0.46 -21.95
CA ALA A 580 30.39 0.45 -21.87
C ALA A 580 29.96 1.91 -22.04
N LEU A 581 30.42 2.80 -21.16
CA LEU A 581 30.22 4.25 -21.26
C LEU A 581 31.45 5.00 -20.73
N ASP A 582 32.27 5.49 -21.65
CA ASP A 582 33.40 6.37 -21.32
C ASP A 582 32.93 7.83 -21.29
N VAL A 583 33.27 8.56 -20.22
CA VAL A 583 32.79 9.91 -19.96
C VAL A 583 33.96 10.88 -19.87
N GLY A 584 34.06 11.75 -20.88
CA GLY A 584 34.98 12.89 -20.87
C GLY A 584 34.32 14.11 -20.23
N LEU A 585 34.71 14.48 -19.01
CA LEU A 585 34.21 15.67 -18.34
C LEU A 585 34.93 16.93 -18.84
N GLN A 586 34.16 18.00 -19.08
CA GLN A 586 34.70 19.28 -19.51
C GLN A 586 35.10 20.13 -18.30
N PRO A 587 36.37 20.52 -18.14
CA PRO A 587 36.77 21.38 -17.03
C PRO A 587 36.08 22.75 -17.15
N LEU A 588 35.56 23.25 -16.05
CA LEU A 588 34.96 24.58 -15.98
C LEU A 588 36.02 25.65 -16.22
N PRO A 589 35.67 26.76 -16.91
CA PRO A 589 36.53 27.94 -16.96
C PRO A 589 36.92 28.36 -15.55
N ARG A 590 38.14 28.85 -15.39
CA ARG A 590 38.62 29.37 -14.12
C ARG A 590 38.79 30.87 -14.20
N PHE A 591 38.40 31.54 -13.14
CA PHE A 591 38.49 32.98 -13.03
C PHE A 591 39.19 33.35 -11.73
N THR A 592 39.83 34.51 -11.75
CA THR A 592 40.54 35.06 -10.61
C THR A 592 39.57 35.86 -9.76
N VAL A 593 39.46 35.52 -8.49
CA VAL A 593 38.88 36.37 -7.46
C VAL A 593 40.01 37.07 -6.74
N SER A 594 40.03 38.39 -6.81
CA SER A 594 41.07 39.19 -6.17
C SER A 594 40.45 40.30 -5.34
N GLY A 595 41.21 40.91 -4.45
CA GLY A 595 40.71 42.04 -3.67
C GLY A 595 41.67 42.37 -2.55
N THR A 596 41.20 43.18 -1.62
CA THR A 596 41.92 43.55 -0.41
C THR A 596 41.10 43.20 0.83
N VAL A 597 41.79 42.77 1.88
CA VAL A 597 41.23 42.63 3.23
C VAL A 597 41.78 43.75 4.10
N ARG A 598 40.89 44.54 4.69
CA ARG A 598 41.25 45.72 5.48
C ARG A 598 40.48 45.76 6.79
N GLN A 599 40.99 46.56 7.73
CA GLN A 599 40.27 46.89 8.95
C GLN A 599 39.19 47.94 8.66
N ALA A 600 37.96 47.66 9.09
CA ALA A 600 36.85 48.60 9.01
C ALA A 600 37.19 49.91 9.76
N GLY A 601 36.91 51.05 9.13
CA GLY A 601 37.15 52.39 9.68
C GLY A 601 38.56 52.94 9.43
N SER A 602 39.62 52.21 9.78
CA SER A 602 41.02 52.67 9.56
C SER A 602 41.48 52.46 8.12
N GLY A 603 40.92 51.47 7.42
CA GLY A 603 41.36 51.07 6.08
C GLY A 603 42.74 50.41 6.05
N ALA A 604 43.32 50.09 7.21
CA ALA A 604 44.62 49.46 7.32
C ALA A 604 44.56 48.04 6.72
N PRO A 605 45.59 47.61 5.96
CA PRO A 605 45.65 46.27 5.38
C PRO A 605 45.75 45.21 6.48
N LEU A 606 45.11 44.06 6.27
CA LEU A 606 45.13 42.93 7.19
C LEU A 606 45.81 41.71 6.57
N LEU A 607 46.56 40.97 7.41
CA LEU A 607 46.92 39.58 7.14
C LEU A 607 45.73 38.71 7.53
N ALA A 608 45.03 38.20 6.53
CA ALA A 608 43.82 37.39 6.67
C ALA A 608 43.98 36.10 5.88
N ILE A 609 43.28 35.06 6.30
CA ILE A 609 43.11 33.81 5.55
C ILE A 609 41.79 33.92 4.79
N ILE A 610 41.84 33.65 3.49
CA ILE A 610 40.68 33.62 2.58
C ILE A 610 40.55 32.21 2.04
N SER A 611 39.37 31.60 2.20
CA SER A 611 39.05 30.28 1.68
C SER A 611 37.71 30.28 0.95
N ALA A 612 37.50 29.33 0.04
CA ALA A 612 36.22 29.09 -0.60
C ALA A 612 35.61 27.79 -0.04
N THR A 613 34.36 27.84 0.38
CA THR A 613 33.66 26.69 0.97
C THR A 613 33.42 25.62 -0.10
N ALA A 614 33.53 24.34 0.27
CA ALA A 614 33.41 23.20 -0.66
C ALA A 614 34.35 23.27 -1.89
N SER A 615 35.46 24.01 -1.76
CA SER A 615 36.50 24.13 -2.77
C SER A 615 37.77 23.42 -2.30
N PRO A 616 38.37 22.52 -3.11
CA PRO A 616 39.71 22.00 -2.83
C PRO A 616 40.84 23.02 -3.10
N VAL A 617 40.55 24.26 -3.51
CA VAL A 617 41.58 25.31 -3.57
C VAL A 617 42.00 25.67 -2.15
N ALA A 618 43.29 25.53 -1.90
CA ALA A 618 43.88 25.84 -0.60
C ALA A 618 43.59 27.30 -0.22
N PRO A 619 43.33 27.58 1.08
CA PRO A 619 43.20 28.95 1.55
C PRO A 619 44.44 29.77 1.21
N VAL A 620 44.24 31.03 0.85
CA VAL A 620 45.32 31.99 0.60
C VAL A 620 45.41 32.98 1.74
N GLN A 621 46.60 33.57 1.92
CA GLN A 621 46.79 34.69 2.83
C GLN A 621 46.80 36.00 2.03
N SER A 622 46.17 37.04 2.57
CA SER A 622 46.36 38.39 2.06
C SER A 622 47.75 38.92 2.40
N ASP A 623 48.28 39.80 1.57
CA ASP A 623 49.54 40.49 1.79
C ASP A 623 49.40 41.47 2.99
N PRO A 624 50.29 41.42 4.00
CA PRO A 624 50.15 42.23 5.21
C PRO A 624 50.39 43.74 4.99
N ALA A 625 51.08 44.13 3.91
CA ALA A 625 51.40 45.53 3.61
C ALA A 625 50.34 46.21 2.74
N THR A 626 49.57 45.44 1.97
CA THR A 626 48.59 45.95 0.99
C THR A 626 47.18 45.41 1.19
N GLY A 627 47.03 44.34 1.96
CA GLY A 627 45.78 43.60 2.16
C GLY A 627 45.41 42.74 0.97
N ALA A 628 46.21 42.74 -0.11
CA ALA A 628 45.83 42.13 -1.38
C ALA A 628 45.79 40.60 -1.31
N TYR A 629 44.79 39.99 -1.92
CA TYR A 629 44.69 38.54 -2.08
C TYR A 629 44.24 38.17 -3.49
N SER A 630 44.48 36.91 -3.88
CA SER A 630 44.05 36.35 -5.16
C SER A 630 43.80 34.85 -5.04
N LEU A 631 42.67 34.39 -5.56
CA LEU A 631 42.22 33.00 -5.61
C LEU A 631 41.81 32.66 -7.04
N ASN A 632 42.18 31.48 -7.53
CA ASN A 632 41.72 30.99 -8.83
C ASN A 632 40.64 29.94 -8.59
N LEU A 633 39.40 30.27 -8.94
CA LEU A 633 38.22 29.46 -8.67
C LEU A 633 37.51 29.09 -9.98
N PRO A 634 36.76 27.98 -10.03
CA PRO A 634 36.02 27.60 -11.22
C PRO A 634 34.79 28.51 -11.36
N GLN A 635 34.29 28.62 -12.58
CA GLN A 635 33.02 29.27 -12.84
C GLN A 635 31.91 28.66 -11.94
N GLY A 636 31.07 29.52 -11.35
CA GLY A 636 29.97 29.08 -10.50
C GLY A 636 29.79 29.90 -9.23
N VAL A 637 28.96 29.39 -8.32
CA VAL A 637 28.65 30.07 -7.05
C VAL A 637 29.57 29.56 -5.95
N HIS A 638 30.23 30.48 -5.24
CA HIS A 638 31.17 30.17 -4.16
C HIS A 638 30.83 30.97 -2.92
N THR A 639 31.08 30.41 -1.74
CA THR A 639 31.07 31.18 -0.48
C THR A 639 32.50 31.38 -0.02
N LEU A 640 32.97 32.63 -0.08
CA LEU A 640 34.26 33.03 0.48
C LEU A 640 34.13 33.20 1.99
N GLN A 641 35.06 32.63 2.74
CA GLN A 641 35.23 32.86 4.18
C GLN A 641 36.55 33.58 4.41
N VAL A 642 36.48 34.69 5.13
CA VAL A 642 37.63 35.55 5.43
C VAL A 642 37.77 35.69 6.94
N SER A 643 38.95 35.37 7.45
CA SER A 643 39.27 35.47 8.88
C SER A 643 40.65 36.08 9.10
N ALA A 644 40.77 36.96 10.09
CA ALA A 644 42.04 37.49 10.57
C ALA A 644 42.07 37.39 12.11
N GLU A 645 43.26 37.27 12.69
CA GLU A 645 43.44 37.23 14.14
C GLU A 645 42.93 38.53 14.78
N ASP A 646 42.18 38.45 15.88
CA ASP A 646 41.54 39.58 16.57
C ASP A 646 40.43 40.33 15.79
N TYR A 647 39.90 39.76 14.69
CA TYR A 647 38.77 40.32 13.92
C TYR A 647 37.58 39.35 13.85
N PHE A 648 36.38 39.88 13.71
CA PHE A 648 35.21 39.07 13.40
C PHE A 648 35.30 38.54 11.95
N PRO A 649 35.15 37.22 11.73
CA PRO A 649 35.20 36.66 10.38
C PRO A 649 34.00 37.10 9.55
N GLN A 650 34.18 37.19 8.23
CA GLN A 650 33.10 37.45 7.28
C GLN A 650 32.94 36.29 6.31
N SER A 651 31.70 36.08 5.85
CA SER A 651 31.39 35.16 4.77
C SER A 651 30.60 35.90 3.69
N ARG A 652 30.91 35.63 2.42
CA ARG A 652 30.21 36.24 1.28
C ARG A 652 30.03 35.23 0.16
N GLN A 653 28.80 35.09 -0.31
CA GLN A 653 28.50 34.35 -1.53
C GLN A 653 28.81 35.21 -2.75
N ILE A 654 29.51 34.65 -3.72
CA ILE A 654 29.86 35.27 -5.00
C ILE A 654 29.42 34.36 -6.14
N THR A 655 29.05 34.94 -7.27
CA THR A 655 28.83 34.22 -8.54
C THR A 655 29.94 34.60 -9.49
N LEU A 656 30.70 33.61 -9.95
CA LEU A 656 31.91 33.81 -10.73
C LEU A 656 31.67 33.39 -12.18
N GLU A 657 31.54 34.38 -13.06
CA GLU A 657 31.38 34.23 -14.53
C GLU A 657 32.52 34.89 -15.33
N ALA A 658 33.35 35.68 -14.64
CA ALA A 658 34.53 36.36 -15.12
C ALA A 658 35.45 36.65 -13.92
N ASP A 659 36.64 37.19 -14.15
CA ASP A 659 37.49 37.69 -13.05
C ASP A 659 36.70 38.71 -12.20
N LEU A 660 36.77 38.56 -10.88
CA LEU A 660 35.98 39.33 -9.93
C LEU A 660 36.88 40.00 -8.90
N GLN A 661 36.66 41.29 -8.66
CA GLN A 661 37.23 41.97 -7.52
C GLN A 661 36.24 41.93 -6.34
N GLN A 662 36.69 41.44 -5.19
CA GLN A 662 35.89 41.33 -3.98
C GLN A 662 36.69 41.80 -2.75
N ASP A 663 36.42 43.01 -2.27
CA ASP A 663 37.05 43.54 -1.06
C ASP A 663 36.28 43.10 0.21
N PHE A 664 36.99 43.04 1.34
CA PHE A 664 36.46 42.74 2.67
C PHE A 664 37.00 43.74 3.70
N ASP A 665 36.09 44.32 4.49
CA ASP A 665 36.42 45.17 5.63
C ASP A 665 36.01 44.45 6.91
N LEU A 666 36.98 44.00 7.71
CA LEU A 666 36.75 43.26 8.96
C LEU A 666 36.72 44.20 10.17
N GLU A 667 35.78 43.97 11.07
CA GLU A 667 35.67 44.69 12.34
C GLU A 667 36.54 44.03 13.43
N ALA A 668 37.29 44.84 14.17
CA ALA A 668 38.15 44.34 15.25
C ALA A 668 37.30 43.77 16.39
N ALA A 669 37.57 42.52 16.78
CA ALA A 669 36.88 41.84 17.87
C ALA A 669 37.16 42.48 19.25
N ILE A 670 38.30 43.16 19.40
CA ILE A 670 38.73 43.80 20.66
C ILE A 670 38.08 45.18 20.87
N ALA A 671 37.50 45.81 19.84
CA ALA A 671 36.89 47.14 19.95
C ALA A 671 35.66 47.18 20.90
N ASN A 672 35.08 46.03 21.23
CA ASN A 672 34.00 45.93 22.22
C ASN A 672 34.44 45.51 23.62
N TYR A 673 35.66 45.02 23.86
CA TYR A 673 36.09 44.69 25.23
C TYR A 673 36.53 45.95 26.01
N LEU A 674 37.24 46.89 25.37
CA LEU A 674 37.65 48.14 26.02
C LEU A 674 36.52 49.19 26.10
N ALA A 675 35.55 49.17 25.19
CA ALA A 675 34.38 50.05 25.25
C ALA A 675 33.35 49.61 26.32
N LEU A 676 33.33 48.32 26.69
CA LEU A 676 32.48 47.79 27.76
C LEU A 676 33.15 47.87 29.15
N VAL A 677 34.48 47.72 29.23
CA VAL A 677 35.24 47.75 30.50
C VAL A 677 35.63 49.16 30.96
N MET A 678 35.64 50.17 30.07
CA MET A 678 35.88 51.58 30.48
C MET A 678 34.60 52.39 30.73
N LYS A 679 33.45 51.73 30.93
CA LYS A 679 32.15 52.35 31.27
C LYS A 679 31.56 51.94 32.63
N GLU A 680 32.30 51.17 33.42
CA GLU A 680 32.11 51.03 34.88
C GLU A 680 33.26 51.74 35.61
#